data_AF-A0AA39HFG4-F1
#
_entry.id   AF-A0AA39HFG4-F1
#
_cell.length_a   1.000
_cell.length_b   1.000
_cell.length_c   1.000
_cell.angle_alpha   90.00
_cell.angle_beta   90.00
_cell.angle_gamma   90.00
#
_symmetry.space_group_name_H-M   'P 1'
#
loop_
_entity.id
_entity.type
_entity.pdbx_description
1 polymer ?
#
loop_
_entity_poly.entity_id
_entity_poly.type
_entity_poly.pdbx_seq_one_letter_code
_entity_poly.pdbx_strand_id
1 'polypeptide(L)'
;MLSAASRGLTAASKRALSISAAARADTKTSDLSKEYKIVDHTYDAVVVGAGGAGLRAAMGLSEGGMKTAVISKLFPTRSHTVAAQGGINAALGNMNPDDWRWHFYDTVKGSDWLGDQDAIHYMTREAKRAVIELENYGMPFSRTTDGKIYQRAFGGQSNDFGRGGQAHRTCCVADRTGHSLLHTLYGASLQYNCNYFIEYFALDLIMDQGRCIGVIAMNLEDGTIHRFRANNTVLATGGYGRAYFSCTSAHTCTGDGTALAARAGIGNSDMEFVQFHPTGIYGAGCLITEGSRGEGGFLVNSQGERFMERYAPVAKDLASRDVVSRSMTIEIMEGRGVGPDKDHIYLQLHHLPAEQLQQRLPGISETAMIFAGVDVTKEPIPVIPTVHYNMGGTPTNYRGQVINYTKEKGDQVVPGLYAAGECAAHSVHGANRLGANSLLDLVIFGRACAIDILKNSKPGDAIPELPKNAGEASVANVDKLRYANGDISTADLRLQLQKSMQKHAAVFRRGDILKQGIEVINDLYKEQKNLKVSDRGLVWNSDLIETLELQNLLTNATQTIVAAENRKESRGAHARDDFPNRIDELDYSKPLEGQTKKGFEDHWRKHSIIRSNIETGKVSLEYRPVIDETLDKSETDWVPPKIMSDEPEPKRPRPSEEEPKAPEDTEATAPAPADEPKTDEEEQKLEGKTDDEEQQPEEEADGADDQLFGEKDKGSGDGNSAEPEPPLPRGWEKRMSRKSNREYYLNLYTNMSQWERPGQDAAVDESMLNEVQCAHLLVKHAGSRRPASWRTSNITRSKEDARRILEGYQKQLTEADNMPLLFKQLATEFSDCSSAKRGGDLGMFRRGQMQKPFEDVAFSLSVGQLSKIVDTESGLHLVLRLM
;
A
#
# COMPACT_ATOMS: atom_id res chain seq x y z
N MET A 1 -32.75 -43.40 -63.83
CA MET A 1 -32.16 -44.74 -63.65
C MET A 1 -31.12 -44.68 -62.55
N LEU A 2 -31.26 -45.57 -61.57
CA LEU A 2 -30.27 -46.23 -60.73
C LEU A 2 -28.78 -45.79 -60.74
N SER A 3 -28.32 -45.44 -59.52
CA SER A 3 -27.15 -45.96 -58.75
C SER A 3 -25.68 -45.78 -59.19
N ALA A 4 -24.89 -45.45 -58.15
CA ALA A 4 -23.46 -45.74 -57.85
C ALA A 4 -22.38 -44.85 -58.49
N ALA A 5 -21.30 -44.38 -57.83
CA ALA A 5 -20.76 -44.48 -56.46
C ALA A 5 -19.67 -43.37 -56.27
N SER A 6 -19.78 -42.47 -55.31
CA SER A 6 -19.06 -42.35 -54.01
C SER A 6 -17.52 -42.49 -53.97
N ARG A 7 -16.86 -41.40 -53.52
CA ARG A 7 -15.77 -41.23 -52.51
C ARG A 7 -14.92 -40.02 -52.94
N GLY A 8 -14.80 -38.89 -52.25
CA GLY A 8 -15.01 -38.53 -50.85
C GLY A 8 -13.87 -37.59 -50.46
N LEU A 9 -13.97 -36.31 -50.81
CA LEU A 9 -13.03 -35.24 -50.43
C LEU A 9 -13.81 -34.21 -49.62
N THR A 10 -13.56 -34.14 -48.33
CA THR A 10 -13.94 -32.99 -47.50
C THR A 10 -12.68 -32.53 -46.76
N ALA A 11 -12.17 -31.37 -47.17
CA ALA A 11 -11.17 -30.63 -46.43
C ALA A 11 -11.86 -30.02 -45.21
N ALA A 12 -11.64 -30.61 -44.03
CA ALA A 12 -12.07 -30.03 -42.77
C ALA A 12 -11.09 -28.92 -42.36
N SER A 13 -11.53 -27.67 -42.53
CA SER A 13 -10.93 -26.49 -41.90
C SER A 13 -11.01 -26.65 -40.37
N LYS A 14 -9.88 -26.93 -39.72
CA LYS A 14 -9.76 -26.92 -38.26
C LYS A 14 -9.82 -25.46 -37.78
N ARG A 15 -11.01 -25.02 -37.37
CA ARG A 15 -11.18 -23.85 -36.51
C ARG A 15 -10.45 -24.12 -35.19
N ALA A 16 -9.41 -23.34 -34.91
CA ALA A 16 -8.78 -23.29 -33.61
C ALA A 16 -9.76 -22.64 -32.61
N LEU A 17 -10.47 -23.46 -31.83
CA LEU A 17 -11.19 -23.00 -30.65
C LEU A 17 -10.18 -22.56 -29.60
N SER A 18 -10.35 -21.35 -29.07
CA SER A 18 -9.58 -20.83 -27.95
C SER A 18 -9.78 -21.72 -26.71
N ILE A 19 -8.67 -22.19 -26.15
CA ILE A 19 -8.63 -23.07 -24.97
C ILE A 19 -8.80 -22.19 -23.72
N SER A 20 -10.04 -21.86 -23.40
CA SER A 20 -10.51 -21.54 -22.04
C SER A 20 -11.94 -22.04 -21.79
N ALA A 21 -12.41 -22.98 -22.63
CA ALA A 21 -13.75 -23.58 -22.56
C ALA A 21 -13.74 -25.07 -22.16
N ALA A 22 -12.57 -25.69 -21.93
CA ALA A 22 -12.48 -27.14 -21.79
C ALA A 22 -12.93 -27.72 -20.43
N ALA A 23 -13.28 -26.88 -19.45
CA ALA A 23 -13.91 -27.30 -18.18
C ALA A 23 -15.40 -26.95 -18.12
N ARG A 24 -16.11 -26.94 -19.25
CA ARG A 24 -17.54 -26.59 -19.34
C ARG A 24 -18.47 -27.72 -19.80
N ALA A 25 -18.00 -28.97 -19.82
CA ALA A 25 -18.84 -30.11 -20.12
C ALA A 25 -18.89 -31.03 -18.89
N ASP A 26 -19.92 -30.83 -18.05
CA ASP A 26 -20.54 -31.81 -17.12
C ASP A 26 -20.86 -31.30 -15.70
N THR A 27 -20.59 -30.04 -15.37
CA THR A 27 -21.15 -29.48 -14.14
C THR A 27 -22.66 -29.23 -14.30
N LYS A 28 -23.49 -29.94 -13.53
CA LYS A 28 -24.89 -29.57 -13.28
C LYS A 28 -24.93 -28.28 -12.43
N THR A 29 -24.48 -27.15 -12.98
CA THR A 29 -24.37 -25.84 -12.29
C THR A 29 -25.68 -25.07 -12.17
N SER A 30 -26.77 -25.53 -12.81
CA SER A 30 -28.03 -24.79 -12.87
C SER A 30 -28.79 -24.70 -11.53
N ASP A 31 -28.46 -25.52 -10.54
CA ASP A 31 -29.09 -25.48 -9.22
C ASP A 31 -28.30 -24.64 -8.20
N LEU A 32 -26.96 -24.63 -8.25
CA LEU A 32 -26.11 -23.81 -7.37
C LEU A 32 -26.30 -22.30 -7.59
N SER A 33 -26.56 -21.86 -8.82
CA SER A 33 -26.84 -20.45 -9.11
C SER A 33 -28.16 -19.94 -8.52
N LYS A 34 -29.02 -20.84 -8.02
CA LYS A 34 -30.25 -20.47 -7.29
C LYS A 34 -30.00 -20.27 -5.80
N GLU A 35 -28.91 -20.80 -5.26
CA GLU A 35 -28.56 -20.68 -3.83
C GLU A 35 -27.87 -19.35 -3.50
N TYR A 36 -27.18 -18.78 -4.49
CA TYR A 36 -26.52 -17.49 -4.37
C TYR A 36 -27.32 -16.41 -5.09
N LYS A 37 -27.64 -15.31 -4.40
CA LYS A 37 -28.27 -14.15 -5.03
C LYS A 37 -27.27 -13.48 -5.97
N ILE A 38 -27.59 -13.48 -7.27
CA ILE A 38 -26.80 -12.82 -8.31
C ILE A 38 -27.44 -11.47 -8.66
N VAL A 39 -26.62 -10.41 -8.66
CA VAL A 39 -27.02 -9.05 -9.04
C VAL A 39 -26.21 -8.59 -10.25
N ASP A 40 -26.91 -8.22 -11.32
CA ASP A 40 -26.26 -7.74 -12.55
C ASP A 40 -26.18 -6.22 -12.59
N HIS A 41 -25.01 -5.73 -12.99
CA HIS A 41 -24.70 -4.32 -13.16
C HIS A 41 -24.21 -4.03 -14.58
N THR A 42 -24.52 -2.83 -15.06
CA THR A 42 -24.14 -2.36 -16.41
C THR A 42 -23.43 -1.02 -16.31
N TYR A 43 -22.20 -0.98 -16.83
CA TYR A 43 -21.27 0.16 -16.80
C TYR A 43 -20.52 0.29 -18.12
N ASP A 44 -20.08 1.49 -18.49
CA ASP A 44 -19.22 1.68 -19.67
C ASP A 44 -17.84 1.07 -19.42
N ALA A 45 -17.33 1.26 -18.20
CA ALA A 45 -16.06 0.74 -17.73
C ALA A 45 -16.13 0.23 -16.29
N VAL A 46 -15.32 -0.79 -15.99
CA VAL A 46 -15.10 -1.32 -14.65
C VAL A 46 -13.62 -1.23 -14.31
N VAL A 47 -13.29 -0.67 -13.15
CA VAL A 47 -11.93 -0.67 -12.60
C VAL A 47 -11.90 -1.58 -11.38
N VAL A 48 -10.99 -2.55 -11.37
CA VAL A 48 -10.80 -3.50 -10.25
C VAL A 48 -9.52 -3.14 -9.50
N GLY A 49 -9.70 -2.57 -8.32
CA GLY A 49 -8.66 -2.03 -7.45
C GLY A 49 -8.80 -0.52 -7.28
N ALA A 50 -8.62 -0.02 -6.06
CA ALA A 50 -8.71 1.40 -5.71
C ALA A 50 -7.42 1.92 -5.05
N GLY A 51 -6.27 1.37 -5.45
CA GLY A 51 -4.96 1.98 -5.21
C GLY A 51 -4.71 3.17 -6.13
N GLY A 52 -3.48 3.69 -6.15
CA GLY A 52 -3.15 4.88 -6.96
C GLY A 52 -3.49 4.75 -8.45
N ALA A 53 -3.20 3.60 -9.06
CA ALA A 53 -3.50 3.36 -10.48
C ALA A 53 -5.00 3.28 -10.75
N GLY A 54 -5.73 2.52 -9.93
CA GLY A 54 -7.17 2.33 -10.06
C GLY A 54 -7.96 3.62 -9.88
N LEU A 55 -7.63 4.40 -8.84
CA LEU A 55 -8.25 5.72 -8.63
C LEU A 55 -7.94 6.66 -9.79
N ARG A 56 -6.70 6.72 -10.28
CA ARG A 56 -6.34 7.60 -11.41
C ARG A 56 -7.04 7.20 -12.71
N ALA A 57 -7.20 5.89 -12.96
CA ALA A 57 -7.97 5.39 -14.10
C ALA A 57 -9.45 5.73 -13.99
N ALA A 58 -10.06 5.44 -12.83
CA ALA A 58 -11.47 5.71 -12.58
C ALA A 58 -11.82 7.20 -12.72
N MET A 59 -11.00 8.08 -12.11
CA MET A 59 -11.13 9.53 -12.25
C MET A 59 -11.09 9.97 -13.70
N GLY A 60 -10.07 9.52 -14.46
CA GLY A 60 -9.93 9.90 -15.87
C GLY A 60 -11.11 9.44 -16.73
N LEU A 61 -11.62 8.23 -16.50
CA LEU A 61 -12.79 7.70 -17.21
C LEU A 61 -14.06 8.48 -16.88
N SER A 62 -14.31 8.74 -15.59
CA SER A 62 -15.50 9.50 -15.15
C SER A 62 -15.44 10.97 -15.56
N GLU A 63 -14.26 11.59 -15.55
CA GLU A 63 -14.02 12.93 -16.10
C GLU A 63 -14.37 12.98 -17.60
N GLY A 64 -14.03 11.93 -18.34
CA GLY A 64 -14.41 11.76 -19.76
C GLY A 64 -15.87 11.38 -20.00
N GLY A 65 -16.71 11.36 -18.96
CA GLY A 65 -18.15 11.10 -19.05
C GLY A 65 -18.56 9.63 -19.04
N MET A 66 -17.61 8.69 -18.86
CA MET A 66 -17.92 7.25 -18.79
C MET A 66 -18.56 6.90 -17.44
N LYS A 67 -19.67 6.16 -17.48
CA LYS A 67 -20.25 5.54 -16.28
C LYS A 67 -19.30 4.44 -15.79
N THR A 68 -18.56 4.70 -14.71
CA THR A 68 -17.48 3.83 -14.25
C THR A 68 -17.79 3.22 -12.89
N ALA A 69 -17.67 1.89 -12.78
CA ALA A 69 -17.69 1.17 -11.50
C ALA A 69 -16.26 0.99 -10.98
N VAL A 70 -16.04 1.22 -9.70
CA VAL A 70 -14.75 1.01 -9.02
C VAL A 70 -14.93 -0.06 -7.95
N ILE A 71 -14.42 -1.25 -8.21
CA ILE A 71 -14.52 -2.41 -7.33
C ILE A 71 -13.24 -2.51 -6.52
N SER A 72 -13.35 -2.58 -5.20
CA SER A 72 -12.18 -2.71 -4.33
C SER A 72 -12.50 -3.62 -3.16
N LYS A 73 -11.62 -4.60 -2.87
CA LYS A 73 -11.77 -5.46 -1.69
C LYS A 73 -11.48 -4.74 -0.37
N LEU A 74 -10.97 -3.52 -0.43
CA LEU A 74 -10.70 -2.65 0.70
C LEU A 74 -11.38 -1.30 0.52
N PHE A 75 -11.59 -0.58 1.63
CA PHE A 75 -11.74 0.87 1.55
C PHE A 75 -10.54 1.50 0.80
N PRO A 76 -10.74 2.39 -0.19
CA PRO A 76 -9.68 2.84 -1.11
C PRO A 76 -8.37 3.27 -0.43
N THR A 77 -8.44 4.05 0.65
CA THR A 77 -7.23 4.56 1.33
C THR A 77 -6.49 3.53 2.19
N ARG A 78 -6.97 2.28 2.23
CA ARG A 78 -6.28 1.13 2.85
C ARG A 78 -5.43 0.34 1.84
N SER A 79 -5.52 0.67 0.56
CA SER A 79 -4.68 0.08 -0.49
C SER A 79 -3.19 0.29 -0.20
N HIS A 80 -2.34 -0.67 -0.58
CA HIS A 80 -0.92 -0.66 -0.23
C HIS A 80 -0.14 0.57 -0.72
N THR A 81 -0.65 1.30 -1.74
CA THR A 81 -0.13 2.62 -2.12
C THR A 81 0.03 3.56 -0.92
N VAL A 82 -0.82 3.47 0.10
CA VAL A 82 -0.77 4.30 1.33
C VAL A 82 0.55 4.15 2.08
N ALA A 83 1.21 2.99 1.97
CA ALA A 83 2.43 2.67 2.67
C ALA A 83 3.70 3.07 1.91
N ALA A 84 3.59 3.61 0.67
CA ALA A 84 4.76 4.08 -0.04
C ALA A 84 5.35 5.33 0.64
N GLN A 85 6.68 5.36 0.78
CA GLN A 85 7.35 6.37 1.60
C GLN A 85 8.14 7.38 0.75
N GLY A 86 9.19 6.89 0.07
CA GLY A 86 10.30 7.71 -0.41
C GLY A 86 10.00 8.79 -1.45
N GLY A 87 9.02 8.58 -2.33
CA GLY A 87 8.63 9.63 -3.28
C GLY A 87 8.11 9.12 -4.63
N ILE A 88 7.96 10.07 -5.55
CA ILE A 88 7.58 9.89 -6.96
C ILE A 88 8.56 10.65 -7.85
N ASN A 89 9.11 10.00 -8.88
CA ASN A 89 10.11 10.62 -9.75
C ASN A 89 9.48 11.55 -10.79
N ALA A 90 10.06 12.73 -10.98
CA ALA A 90 9.83 13.57 -12.14
C ALA A 90 10.99 14.54 -12.33
N ALA A 91 11.46 14.70 -13.57
CA ALA A 91 12.47 15.69 -13.93
C ALA A 91 11.90 17.13 -13.91
N LEU A 92 11.53 17.63 -12.72
CA LEU A 92 11.02 18.99 -12.52
C LEU A 92 12.14 20.03 -12.62
N GLY A 93 13.35 19.66 -12.19
CA GLY A 93 14.52 20.53 -12.16
C GLY A 93 14.50 21.54 -11.00
N ASN A 94 13.85 21.21 -9.87
CA ASN A 94 13.68 22.15 -8.76
C ASN A 94 14.91 22.24 -7.85
N MET A 95 15.75 21.21 -7.81
CA MET A 95 16.97 21.17 -6.99
C MET A 95 18.22 21.48 -7.81
N ASN A 96 18.27 20.98 -9.03
CA ASN A 96 19.30 21.21 -10.03
C ASN A 96 18.67 21.06 -11.43
N PRO A 97 19.29 21.59 -12.51
CA PRO A 97 18.85 21.30 -13.87
C PRO A 97 18.73 19.79 -14.09
N ASP A 98 17.62 19.35 -14.68
CA ASP A 98 17.31 17.94 -14.94
C ASP A 98 16.60 17.80 -16.28
N ASP A 99 16.59 16.57 -16.80
CA ASP A 99 16.01 16.24 -18.11
C ASP A 99 15.28 14.90 -18.02
N TRP A 100 14.08 14.82 -18.58
CA TRP A 100 13.32 13.57 -18.60
C TRP A 100 14.06 12.47 -19.38
N ARG A 101 14.94 12.82 -20.32
CA ARG A 101 15.79 11.88 -21.06
C ARG A 101 16.87 11.25 -20.20
N TRP A 102 17.31 11.95 -19.14
CA TRP A 102 18.22 11.35 -18.14
C TRP A 102 17.48 10.35 -17.28
N HIS A 103 16.24 10.66 -16.88
CA HIS A 103 15.36 9.72 -16.20
C HIS A 103 15.00 8.50 -17.08
N PHE A 104 14.78 8.71 -18.38
CA PHE A 104 14.62 7.64 -19.38
C PHE A 104 15.84 6.71 -19.37
N TYR A 105 17.04 7.26 -19.54
CA TYR A 105 18.29 6.49 -19.51
C TYR A 105 18.48 5.70 -18.21
N ASP A 106 18.28 6.35 -17.06
CA ASP A 106 18.39 5.70 -15.76
C ASP A 106 17.41 4.54 -15.63
N THR A 107 16.19 4.71 -16.14
CA THR A 107 15.14 3.67 -16.07
C THR A 107 15.46 2.50 -17.01
N VAL A 108 15.92 2.75 -18.24
CA VAL A 108 16.36 1.69 -19.16
C VAL A 108 17.53 0.92 -18.56
N LYS A 109 18.57 1.62 -18.08
CA LYS A 109 19.71 1.01 -17.39
C LYS A 109 19.24 0.22 -16.16
N GLY A 110 18.43 0.83 -15.30
CA GLY A 110 17.92 0.24 -14.06
C GLY A 110 17.12 -1.04 -14.30
N SER A 111 16.40 -1.12 -15.42
CA SER A 111 15.66 -2.31 -15.86
C SER A 111 16.53 -3.44 -16.40
N ASP A 112 17.84 -3.22 -16.49
CA ASP A 112 18.84 -4.11 -17.08
C ASP A 112 18.47 -4.54 -18.51
N TRP A 113 18.01 -3.56 -19.30
CA TRP A 113 17.58 -3.69 -20.70
C TRP A 113 16.53 -4.78 -20.95
N LEU A 114 15.73 -5.10 -19.92
CA LEU A 114 14.50 -5.88 -20.04
C LEU A 114 13.26 -4.96 -19.98
N GLY A 115 13.43 -3.66 -19.83
CA GLY A 115 12.32 -2.71 -19.92
C GLY A 115 12.00 -2.34 -21.37
N ASP A 116 10.71 -2.30 -21.71
CA ASP A 116 10.20 -1.86 -23.00
C ASP A 116 10.37 -0.33 -23.12
N GLN A 117 11.21 0.11 -24.06
CA GLN A 117 11.68 1.50 -24.12
C GLN A 117 10.61 2.47 -24.64
N ASP A 118 9.60 2.02 -25.37
CA ASP A 118 8.42 2.82 -25.72
C ASP A 118 7.61 3.20 -24.46
N ALA A 119 7.39 2.23 -23.57
CA ALA A 119 6.70 2.44 -22.31
C ALA A 119 7.52 3.31 -21.34
N ILE A 120 8.85 3.09 -21.26
CA ILE A 120 9.74 3.93 -20.43
C ILE A 120 9.78 5.36 -20.96
N HIS A 121 9.84 5.54 -22.29
CA HIS A 121 9.75 6.86 -22.92
C HIS A 121 8.44 7.54 -22.52
N TYR A 122 7.29 6.88 -22.71
CA TYR A 122 5.99 7.42 -22.29
C TYR A 122 5.99 7.85 -20.82
N MET A 123 6.42 6.96 -19.92
CA MET A 123 6.41 7.22 -18.48
C MET A 123 7.27 8.42 -18.08
N THR A 124 8.50 8.49 -18.58
CA THR A 124 9.47 9.52 -18.14
C THR A 124 9.17 10.88 -18.77
N ARG A 125 8.73 10.93 -20.03
CA ARG A 125 8.30 12.17 -20.69
C ARG A 125 7.08 12.79 -19.99
N GLU A 126 6.11 11.96 -19.60
CA GLU A 126 4.86 12.43 -19.00
C GLU A 126 4.98 12.73 -17.49
N ALA A 127 6.07 12.35 -16.84
CA ALA A 127 6.25 12.44 -15.39
C ALA A 127 6.08 13.85 -14.83
N LYS A 128 6.66 14.86 -15.50
CA LYS A 128 6.54 16.26 -15.09
C LYS A 128 5.07 16.70 -15.04
N ARG A 129 4.30 16.39 -16.09
CA ARG A 129 2.88 16.75 -16.17
C ARG A 129 2.08 16.06 -15.07
N ALA A 130 2.33 14.76 -14.84
CA ALA A 130 1.60 13.98 -13.85
C ALA A 130 1.86 14.45 -12.41
N VAL A 131 3.10 14.78 -12.05
CA VAL A 131 3.42 15.27 -10.70
C VAL A 131 2.82 16.66 -10.45
N ILE A 132 2.82 17.55 -11.45
CA ILE A 132 2.15 18.85 -11.34
C ILE A 132 0.63 18.70 -11.25
N GLU A 133 0.03 17.73 -11.96
CA GLU A 133 -1.39 17.41 -11.83
C GLU A 133 -1.75 16.99 -10.39
N LEU A 134 -0.92 16.14 -9.75
CA LEU A 134 -1.11 15.76 -8.34
C LEU A 134 -1.00 16.95 -7.38
N GLU A 135 -0.04 17.85 -7.61
CA GLU A 135 0.12 19.05 -6.79
C GLU A 135 -1.08 19.99 -6.92
N ASN A 136 -1.62 20.16 -8.13
CA ASN A 136 -2.84 20.93 -8.40
C ASN A 136 -4.10 20.30 -7.79
N TYR A 137 -4.13 18.97 -7.59
CA TYR A 137 -5.18 18.32 -6.80
C TYR A 137 -5.05 18.55 -5.29
N GLY A 138 -3.97 19.22 -4.85
CA GLY A 138 -3.73 19.55 -3.45
C GLY A 138 -2.77 18.61 -2.73
N MET A 139 -2.00 17.78 -3.46
CA MET A 139 -1.01 16.91 -2.83
C MET A 139 0.03 17.73 -2.06
N PRO A 140 0.20 17.53 -0.74
CA PRO A 140 0.98 18.43 0.12
C PRO A 140 2.49 18.16 0.04
N PHE A 141 3.07 18.24 -1.15
CA PHE A 141 4.52 18.08 -1.35
C PHE A 141 5.33 18.96 -0.39
N SER A 142 6.42 18.40 0.16
CA SER A 142 7.42 19.17 0.87
C SER A 142 7.96 20.26 -0.05
N ARG A 143 8.37 21.40 0.52
CA ARG A 143 8.76 22.58 -0.26
C ARG A 143 10.24 22.90 -0.16
N THR A 144 10.77 23.44 -1.24
CA THR A 144 12.04 24.19 -1.27
C THR A 144 11.82 25.59 -0.69
N THR A 145 12.92 26.34 -0.48
CA THR A 145 12.86 27.71 0.03
C THR A 145 12.17 28.69 -0.93
N ASP A 146 12.13 28.39 -2.23
CA ASP A 146 11.42 29.18 -3.25
C ASP A 146 9.98 28.70 -3.50
N GLY A 147 9.44 27.81 -2.65
CA GLY A 147 8.04 27.38 -2.68
C GLY A 147 7.72 26.28 -3.71
N LYS A 148 8.72 25.74 -4.41
CA LYS A 148 8.56 24.62 -5.34
C LYS A 148 8.52 23.28 -4.60
N ILE A 149 8.17 22.23 -5.33
CA ILE A 149 8.22 20.84 -4.85
C ILE A 149 9.67 20.46 -4.55
N TYR A 150 9.96 20.11 -3.30
CA TYR A 150 11.25 19.56 -2.88
C TYR A 150 11.49 18.18 -3.49
N GLN A 151 12.72 17.94 -3.94
CA GLN A 151 13.15 16.66 -4.50
C GLN A 151 14.40 16.17 -3.77
N ARG A 152 14.47 14.86 -3.51
CA ARG A 152 15.62 14.20 -2.86
C ARG A 152 16.37 13.29 -3.81
N ALA A 153 17.59 12.89 -3.44
CA ALA A 153 18.33 11.84 -4.10
C ALA A 153 17.69 10.47 -3.82
N PHE A 154 17.89 9.51 -4.73
CA PHE A 154 17.39 8.14 -4.62
C PHE A 154 18.27 7.20 -5.46
N GLY A 155 18.13 5.89 -5.23
CA GLY A 155 19.01 4.89 -5.83
C GLY A 155 18.90 4.86 -7.37
N GLY A 156 20.05 4.77 -8.04
CA GLY A 156 20.15 4.62 -9.50
C GLY A 156 19.72 5.83 -10.32
N GLN A 157 19.79 7.05 -9.75
CA GLN A 157 19.42 8.29 -10.43
C GLN A 157 20.65 9.16 -10.74
N SER A 158 20.84 9.54 -11.99
CA SER A 158 21.99 10.30 -12.45
C SER A 158 21.61 11.48 -13.36
N ASN A 159 22.48 12.49 -13.41
CA ASN A 159 22.42 13.55 -14.43
C ASN A 159 23.27 13.16 -15.66
N ASP A 160 23.04 13.83 -16.79
CA ASP A 160 23.80 13.67 -18.04
C ASP A 160 24.06 12.18 -18.44
N PHE A 161 22.99 11.39 -18.54
CA PHE A 161 23.05 10.00 -19.00
C PHE A 161 24.11 9.15 -18.26
N GLY A 162 24.17 9.25 -16.94
CA GLY A 162 25.13 8.52 -16.09
C GLY A 162 26.43 9.26 -15.77
N ARG A 163 26.72 10.41 -16.40
CA ARG A 163 28.02 11.10 -16.29
C ARG A 163 28.02 12.29 -15.34
N GLY A 164 26.86 12.87 -15.06
CA GLY A 164 26.71 14.13 -14.35
C GLY A 164 26.56 14.01 -12.83
N GLY A 165 26.89 12.85 -12.24
CA GLY A 165 26.73 12.58 -10.82
C GLY A 165 25.28 12.33 -10.40
N GLN A 166 25.04 12.32 -9.08
CA GLN A 166 23.75 12.00 -8.46
C GLN A 166 22.66 13.03 -8.81
N ALA A 167 21.51 12.56 -9.27
CA ALA A 167 20.33 13.41 -9.49
C ALA A 167 19.45 13.52 -8.24
N HIS A 168 18.67 14.60 -8.17
CA HIS A 168 17.68 14.86 -7.12
C HIS A 168 16.31 15.06 -7.76
N ARG A 169 15.65 13.98 -8.19
CA ARG A 169 14.37 14.06 -8.91
C ARG A 169 13.18 13.40 -8.22
N THR A 170 13.41 12.83 -7.05
CA THR A 170 12.36 12.16 -6.27
C THR A 170 11.55 13.19 -5.49
N CYS A 171 10.38 13.56 -6.00
CA CYS A 171 9.43 14.45 -5.36
C CYS A 171 8.80 13.73 -4.16
N CYS A 172 8.69 14.38 -3.00
CA CYS A 172 8.24 13.70 -1.80
C CYS A 172 7.38 14.56 -0.85
N VAL A 173 6.57 13.88 -0.04
CA VAL A 173 5.88 14.46 1.13
C VAL A 173 6.54 13.87 2.37
N ALA A 174 7.62 14.48 2.84
CA ALA A 174 8.54 13.86 3.78
C ALA A 174 8.79 12.39 3.35
N ASP A 175 8.58 11.42 4.22
CA ASP A 175 8.61 9.98 3.93
C ASP A 175 7.22 9.32 3.98
N ARG A 176 6.16 10.09 3.70
CA ARG A 176 4.75 9.65 3.66
C ARG A 176 4.09 9.97 2.32
N THR A 177 4.86 9.85 1.23
CA THR A 177 4.42 10.27 -0.10
C THR A 177 3.24 9.44 -0.63
N GLY A 178 3.25 8.13 -0.40
CA GLY A 178 2.17 7.22 -0.78
C GLY A 178 0.86 7.49 -0.05
N HIS A 179 0.93 7.74 1.26
CA HIS A 179 -0.20 8.16 2.07
C HIS A 179 -0.85 9.41 1.47
N SER A 180 -0.04 10.45 1.24
CA SER A 180 -0.52 11.73 0.71
C SER A 180 -1.07 11.60 -0.70
N LEU A 181 -0.41 10.83 -1.58
CA LEU A 181 -0.86 10.57 -2.95
C LEU A 181 -2.22 9.88 -2.96
N LEU A 182 -2.37 8.81 -2.17
CA LEU A 182 -3.59 8.02 -2.16
C LEU A 182 -4.77 8.80 -1.59
N HIS A 183 -4.57 9.55 -0.51
CA HIS A 183 -5.61 10.43 0.05
C HIS A 183 -5.97 11.57 -0.90
N THR A 184 -5.00 12.15 -1.62
CA THR A 184 -5.26 13.19 -2.62
C THR A 184 -6.08 12.63 -3.78
N LEU A 185 -5.70 11.48 -4.34
CA LEU A 185 -6.45 10.86 -5.43
C LEU A 185 -7.85 10.44 -5.00
N TYR A 186 -8.01 9.88 -3.79
CA TYR A 186 -9.34 9.55 -3.27
C TYR A 186 -10.18 10.81 -3.04
N GLY A 187 -9.62 11.88 -2.46
CA GLY A 187 -10.33 13.15 -2.29
C GLY A 187 -10.76 13.77 -3.62
N ALA A 188 -9.87 13.74 -4.62
CA ALA A 188 -10.15 14.24 -5.96
C ALA A 188 -11.17 13.38 -6.70
N SER A 189 -11.15 12.05 -6.51
CA SER A 189 -12.10 11.16 -7.18
C SER A 189 -13.55 11.35 -6.75
N LEU A 190 -13.78 11.82 -5.53
CA LEU A 190 -15.11 12.18 -5.02
C LEU A 190 -15.75 13.37 -5.75
N GLN A 191 -14.98 14.12 -6.54
CA GLN A 191 -15.51 15.21 -7.37
C GLN A 191 -16.14 14.69 -8.68
N TYR A 192 -15.87 13.43 -9.04
CA TYR A 192 -16.35 12.78 -10.25
C TYR A 192 -17.41 11.72 -9.92
N ASN A 193 -18.23 11.35 -10.90
CA ASN A 193 -19.28 10.34 -10.75
C ASN A 193 -18.74 8.90 -10.82
N CYS A 194 -17.76 8.58 -9.98
CA CYS A 194 -17.24 7.23 -9.81
C CYS A 194 -18.18 6.43 -8.90
N ASN A 195 -18.70 5.29 -9.38
CA ASN A 195 -19.57 4.42 -8.59
C ASN A 195 -18.73 3.39 -7.84
N TYR A 196 -18.51 3.62 -6.55
CA TYR A 196 -17.68 2.75 -5.71
C TYR A 196 -18.46 1.53 -5.19
N PHE A 197 -17.84 0.37 -5.34
CA PHE A 197 -18.21 -0.91 -4.75
C PHE A 197 -17.09 -1.30 -3.79
N ILE A 198 -17.19 -0.78 -2.58
CA ILE A 198 -16.19 -0.92 -1.51
C ILE A 198 -16.40 -2.25 -0.79
N GLU A 199 -15.31 -2.93 -0.49
CA GLU A 199 -15.32 -4.26 0.14
C GLU A 199 -16.07 -5.27 -0.74
N TYR A 200 -15.75 -5.25 -2.03
CA TYR A 200 -16.13 -6.24 -3.03
C TYR A 200 -14.89 -6.99 -3.51
N PHE A 201 -14.88 -8.32 -3.37
CA PHE A 201 -13.79 -9.18 -3.79
C PHE A 201 -14.03 -9.69 -5.22
N ALA A 202 -13.20 -9.29 -6.18
CA ALA A 202 -13.28 -9.77 -7.55
C ALA A 202 -12.84 -11.24 -7.65
N LEU A 203 -13.69 -12.09 -8.23
CA LEU A 203 -13.50 -13.53 -8.29
C LEU A 203 -12.86 -13.97 -9.61
N ASP A 204 -13.39 -13.49 -10.74
CA ASP A 204 -12.92 -13.81 -12.11
C ASP A 204 -13.27 -12.73 -13.13
N LEU A 205 -12.49 -12.67 -14.21
CA LEU A 205 -12.88 -11.98 -15.44
C LEU A 205 -14.01 -12.74 -16.15
N ILE A 206 -14.93 -12.00 -16.75
CA ILE A 206 -15.94 -12.58 -17.64
C ILE A 206 -15.44 -12.44 -19.08
N MET A 207 -15.02 -13.57 -19.67
CA MET A 207 -14.52 -13.64 -21.03
C MET A 207 -15.59 -14.19 -21.99
N ASP A 208 -15.73 -13.58 -23.16
CA ASP A 208 -16.53 -14.10 -24.27
C ASP A 208 -15.77 -13.94 -25.60
N GLN A 209 -15.59 -15.05 -26.34
CA GLN A 209 -14.87 -15.08 -27.62
C GLN A 209 -13.50 -14.37 -27.61
N GLY A 210 -12.77 -14.44 -26.49
CA GLY A 210 -11.46 -13.80 -26.31
C GLY A 210 -11.50 -12.32 -25.94
N ARG A 211 -12.70 -11.72 -25.80
CA ARG A 211 -12.92 -10.36 -25.28
C ARG A 211 -13.26 -10.43 -23.79
N CYS A 212 -12.74 -9.50 -23.00
CA CYS A 212 -13.23 -9.26 -21.64
C CYS A 212 -14.49 -8.39 -21.71
N ILE A 213 -15.58 -8.86 -21.09
CA ILE A 213 -16.88 -8.18 -21.06
C ILE A 213 -17.34 -7.83 -19.64
N GLY A 214 -16.45 -7.94 -18.66
CA GLY A 214 -16.77 -7.61 -17.27
C GLY A 214 -16.03 -8.45 -16.25
N VAL A 215 -16.52 -8.39 -15.01
CA VAL A 215 -16.01 -9.18 -13.88
C VAL A 215 -17.14 -9.69 -13.00
N ILE A 216 -16.90 -10.80 -12.32
CA ILE A 216 -17.75 -11.27 -11.22
C ILE A 216 -17.06 -10.98 -9.89
N ALA A 217 -17.80 -10.52 -8.89
CA ALA A 217 -17.30 -10.21 -7.56
C ALA A 217 -18.29 -10.63 -6.46
N MET A 218 -17.78 -10.80 -5.25
CA MET A 218 -18.57 -11.04 -4.04
C MET A 218 -18.61 -9.78 -3.20
N ASN A 219 -19.80 -9.34 -2.78
CA ASN A 219 -19.95 -8.29 -1.78
C ASN A 219 -19.65 -8.89 -0.40
N LEU A 220 -18.65 -8.37 0.29
CA LEU A 220 -18.24 -8.88 1.60
C LEU A 220 -19.25 -8.51 2.69
N GLU A 221 -20.00 -7.41 2.53
CA GLU A 221 -20.94 -6.92 3.55
C GLU A 221 -22.20 -7.78 3.66
N ASP A 222 -22.72 -8.30 2.55
CA ASP A 222 -23.99 -9.06 2.53
C ASP A 222 -23.87 -10.46 1.94
N GLY A 223 -22.69 -10.84 1.44
CA GLY A 223 -22.42 -12.16 0.87
C GLY A 223 -22.99 -12.39 -0.52
N THR A 224 -23.60 -11.39 -1.15
CA THR A 224 -24.21 -11.52 -2.48
C THR A 224 -23.16 -11.50 -3.60
N ILE A 225 -23.52 -12.09 -4.74
CA ILE A 225 -22.64 -12.20 -5.90
C ILE A 225 -23.07 -11.18 -6.96
N HIS A 226 -22.11 -10.51 -7.56
CA HIS A 226 -22.35 -9.43 -8.50
C HIS A 226 -21.61 -9.65 -9.81
N ARG A 227 -22.29 -9.47 -10.95
CA ARG A 227 -21.66 -9.45 -12.27
C ARG A 227 -21.70 -8.04 -12.83
N PHE A 228 -20.53 -7.49 -13.10
CA PHE A 228 -20.35 -6.16 -13.65
C PHE A 228 -20.03 -6.27 -15.12
N ARG A 229 -21.01 -5.99 -15.97
CA ARG A 229 -20.86 -5.98 -17.43
C ARG A 229 -20.32 -4.64 -17.90
N ALA A 230 -19.28 -4.67 -18.73
CA ALA A 230 -18.71 -3.46 -19.32
C ALA A 230 -18.00 -3.72 -20.63
N ASN A 231 -17.87 -2.65 -21.43
CA ASN A 231 -17.08 -2.68 -22.66
C ASN A 231 -15.58 -2.73 -22.37
N ASN A 232 -15.15 -2.14 -21.25
CA ASN A 232 -13.76 -2.03 -20.86
C ASN A 232 -13.58 -2.37 -19.37
N THR A 233 -12.61 -3.23 -19.06
CA THR A 233 -12.24 -3.62 -17.69
C THR A 233 -10.78 -3.27 -17.45
N VAL A 234 -10.46 -2.58 -16.36
CA VAL A 234 -9.10 -2.21 -15.95
C VAL A 234 -8.71 -2.96 -14.68
N LEU A 235 -7.67 -3.79 -14.75
CA LEU A 235 -7.07 -4.44 -13.58
C LEU A 235 -6.03 -3.49 -12.94
N ALA A 236 -6.21 -3.17 -11.66
CA ALA A 236 -5.33 -2.30 -10.88
C ALA A 236 -5.17 -2.83 -9.43
N THR A 237 -4.94 -4.14 -9.31
CA THR A 237 -5.10 -4.92 -8.06
C THR A 237 -3.85 -5.00 -7.18
N GLY A 238 -2.70 -4.47 -7.62
CA GLY A 238 -1.44 -4.51 -6.88
C GLY A 238 -0.65 -5.82 -7.03
N GLY A 239 0.45 -5.94 -6.29
CA GLY A 239 1.35 -7.10 -6.35
C GLY A 239 0.95 -8.30 -5.49
N TYR A 240 1.88 -9.26 -5.39
CA TYR A 240 1.72 -10.56 -4.71
C TYR A 240 2.83 -10.88 -3.70
N GLY A 241 3.45 -9.86 -3.09
CA GLY A 241 4.54 -10.05 -2.12
C GLY A 241 4.22 -11.02 -0.98
N ARG A 242 2.94 -11.22 -0.63
CA ARG A 242 2.50 -12.19 0.40
C ARG A 242 2.65 -13.66 0.03
N ALA A 243 3.14 -13.96 -1.16
CA ALA A 243 3.64 -15.29 -1.51
C ALA A 243 4.92 -15.66 -0.72
N TYR A 244 5.59 -14.68 -0.11
CA TYR A 244 6.79 -14.88 0.69
C TYR A 244 6.53 -14.70 2.18
N PHE A 245 7.37 -15.32 3.01
CA PHE A 245 7.27 -15.26 4.47
C PHE A 245 7.58 -13.87 5.02
N SER A 246 8.66 -13.25 4.54
CA SER A 246 9.02 -11.87 4.91
C SER A 246 8.85 -10.94 3.71
N CYS A 247 7.93 -9.99 3.84
CA CYS A 247 7.67 -8.98 2.82
C CYS A 247 7.28 -7.64 3.47
N THR A 248 7.58 -6.53 2.79
CA THR A 248 7.07 -5.20 3.20
C THR A 248 5.59 -5.01 2.83
N SER A 249 5.05 -5.91 2.01
CA SER A 249 3.72 -5.82 1.43
C SER A 249 2.63 -5.96 2.49
N ALA A 250 1.50 -5.26 2.31
CA ALA A 250 0.33 -5.46 3.15
C ALA A 250 -0.17 -6.91 3.06
N HIS A 251 -0.93 -7.38 4.05
CA HIS A 251 -1.57 -8.71 4.02
C HIS A 251 -2.44 -8.93 2.78
N THR A 252 -2.98 -7.85 2.23
CA THR A 252 -3.90 -7.83 1.09
C THR A 252 -3.21 -7.87 -0.28
N CYS A 253 -1.86 -7.90 -0.34
CA CYS A 253 -1.10 -7.98 -1.58
C CYS A 253 -0.93 -9.43 -2.03
N THR A 254 -2.00 -9.99 -2.60
CA THR A 254 -2.19 -11.42 -2.86
C THR A 254 -2.19 -11.78 -4.35
N GLY A 255 -1.93 -10.82 -5.24
CA GLY A 255 -1.85 -11.07 -6.68
C GLY A 255 -3.18 -11.46 -7.32
N ASP A 256 -4.27 -10.86 -6.88
CA ASP A 256 -5.60 -11.28 -7.33
C ASP A 256 -5.74 -11.06 -8.84
N GLY A 257 -5.44 -9.87 -9.37
CA GLY A 257 -5.60 -9.56 -10.79
C GLY A 257 -4.70 -10.38 -11.72
N THR A 258 -3.47 -10.70 -11.31
CA THR A 258 -2.60 -11.60 -12.07
C THR A 258 -3.14 -13.03 -12.09
N ALA A 259 -3.78 -13.48 -11.00
CA ALA A 259 -4.47 -14.76 -10.96
C ALA A 259 -5.78 -14.74 -11.78
N LEU A 260 -6.53 -13.65 -11.79
CA LEU A 260 -7.71 -13.45 -12.68
C LEU A 260 -7.30 -13.59 -14.15
N ALA A 261 -6.21 -12.93 -14.56
CA ALA A 261 -5.67 -13.03 -15.91
C ALA A 261 -5.24 -14.47 -16.24
N ALA A 262 -4.53 -15.14 -15.33
CA ALA A 262 -4.12 -16.53 -15.51
C ALA A 262 -5.32 -17.48 -15.67
N ARG A 263 -6.37 -17.33 -14.85
CA ARG A 263 -7.61 -18.12 -14.97
C ARG A 263 -8.37 -17.86 -16.27
N ALA A 264 -8.28 -16.64 -16.80
CA ALA A 264 -8.81 -16.29 -18.12
C ALA A 264 -7.98 -16.86 -19.29
N GLY A 265 -6.86 -17.56 -19.03
CA GLY A 265 -5.96 -18.11 -20.05
C GLY A 265 -4.96 -17.11 -20.62
N ILE A 266 -4.82 -15.95 -19.98
CA ILE A 266 -3.84 -14.91 -20.36
C ILE A 266 -2.52 -15.23 -19.66
N GLY A 267 -1.41 -15.22 -20.42
CA GLY A 267 -0.09 -15.45 -19.86
C GLY A 267 0.41 -14.22 -19.10
N ASN A 268 0.88 -14.39 -17.85
CA ASN A 268 1.59 -13.33 -17.13
C ASN A 268 3.04 -13.23 -17.61
N SER A 269 3.65 -12.06 -17.44
CA SER A 269 5.03 -11.79 -17.85
C SER A 269 5.97 -11.65 -16.66
N ASP A 270 7.20 -12.13 -16.80
CA ASP A 270 8.36 -11.77 -15.95
C ASP A 270 8.17 -12.00 -14.44
N MET A 271 7.37 -13.00 -14.06
CA MET A 271 7.03 -13.28 -12.65
C MET A 271 8.24 -13.70 -11.81
N GLU A 272 9.36 -14.11 -12.41
CA GLU A 272 10.61 -14.45 -11.73
C GLU A 272 11.35 -13.24 -11.17
N PHE A 273 11.04 -12.03 -11.67
CA PHE A 273 11.66 -10.79 -11.24
C PHE A 273 10.90 -10.20 -10.05
N VAL A 274 11.36 -10.58 -8.85
CA VAL A 274 10.85 -10.12 -7.55
C VAL A 274 11.90 -9.23 -6.91
N GLN A 275 11.55 -7.98 -6.61
CA GLN A 275 12.47 -7.03 -6.00
C GLN A 275 12.50 -7.20 -4.49
N PHE A 276 13.71 -7.37 -3.97
CA PHE A 276 14.01 -7.28 -2.55
C PHE A 276 14.47 -5.86 -2.26
N HIS A 277 13.70 -5.12 -1.45
CA HIS A 277 14.13 -3.81 -0.98
C HIS A 277 15.28 -4.00 0.02
N PRO A 278 16.39 -3.25 -0.09
CA PRO A 278 17.54 -3.43 0.79
C PRO A 278 17.21 -3.33 2.28
N THR A 279 16.36 -2.37 2.65
CA THR A 279 16.16 -1.96 4.04
C THR A 279 14.75 -2.23 4.56
N GLY A 280 14.34 -3.49 4.61
CA GLY A 280 13.21 -3.91 5.46
C GLY A 280 13.71 -4.05 6.91
N ILE A 281 12.91 -3.62 7.90
CA ILE A 281 13.30 -3.72 9.30
C ILE A 281 13.43 -5.19 9.69
N TYR A 282 14.52 -5.54 10.37
CA TYR A 282 14.75 -6.89 10.83
C TYR A 282 13.64 -7.36 11.80
N GLY A 283 13.24 -8.62 11.71
CA GLY A 283 12.10 -9.17 12.44
C GLY A 283 10.74 -8.82 11.79
N ALA A 284 10.31 -7.56 11.88
CA ALA A 284 8.95 -7.17 11.49
C ALA A 284 8.71 -7.01 9.97
N GLY A 285 9.76 -6.78 9.17
CA GLY A 285 9.67 -6.64 7.71
C GLY A 285 9.09 -5.31 7.20
N CYS A 286 8.71 -4.37 8.09
CA CYS A 286 8.29 -3.02 7.72
C CYS A 286 9.36 -2.28 6.90
N LEU A 287 8.94 -1.57 5.86
CA LEU A 287 9.84 -0.79 5.02
C LEU A 287 10.47 0.38 5.78
N ILE A 288 11.80 0.51 5.68
CA ILE A 288 12.51 1.77 5.92
C ILE A 288 12.93 2.35 4.57
N THR A 289 12.43 3.54 4.25
CA THR A 289 12.58 4.18 2.95
C THR A 289 14.03 4.24 2.47
N GLU A 290 14.23 3.98 1.18
CA GLU A 290 15.49 4.31 0.50
C GLU A 290 15.83 5.80 0.56
N GLY A 291 14.84 6.65 0.82
CA GLY A 291 15.05 8.06 1.14
C GLY A 291 15.98 8.27 2.34
N SER A 292 16.10 7.32 3.27
CA SER A 292 17.06 7.39 4.37
C SER A 292 18.50 7.43 3.86
N ARG A 293 18.82 6.65 2.82
CA ARG A 293 20.12 6.70 2.13
C ARG A 293 20.22 7.95 1.24
N GLY A 294 19.12 8.35 0.61
CA GLY A 294 19.04 9.58 -0.20
C GLY A 294 19.30 10.88 0.59
N GLU A 295 18.98 10.88 1.89
CA GLU A 295 19.25 12.00 2.81
C GLU A 295 20.65 11.95 3.45
N GLY A 296 21.45 10.93 3.12
CA GLY A 296 22.83 10.77 3.58
C GLY A 296 23.08 9.61 4.55
N GLY A 297 22.08 8.78 4.85
CA GLY A 297 22.25 7.53 5.58
C GLY A 297 23.08 6.50 4.81
N PHE A 298 23.68 5.56 5.52
CA PHE A 298 24.51 4.51 4.90
C PHE A 298 24.46 3.19 5.66
N LEU A 299 24.81 2.10 4.97
CA LEU A 299 24.80 0.74 5.51
C LEU A 299 26.15 0.39 6.12
N VAL A 300 26.13 -0.25 7.30
CA VAL A 300 27.34 -0.70 8.02
C VAL A 300 27.22 -2.14 8.48
N ASN A 301 28.30 -2.90 8.33
CA ASN A 301 28.39 -4.28 8.81
C ASN A 301 28.87 -4.35 10.28
N SER A 302 29.07 -5.55 10.82
CA SER A 302 29.52 -5.76 12.21
C SER A 302 30.92 -5.24 12.53
N GLN A 303 31.72 -4.94 11.52
CA GLN A 303 33.05 -4.34 11.67
C GLN A 303 33.01 -2.81 11.64
N GLY A 304 31.82 -2.21 11.47
CA GLY A 304 31.66 -0.78 11.24
C GLY A 304 32.05 -0.32 9.84
N GLU A 305 32.30 -1.24 8.90
CA GLU A 305 32.65 -0.92 7.52
C GLU A 305 31.40 -0.43 6.77
N ARG A 306 31.51 0.73 6.11
CA ARG A 306 30.57 1.17 5.07
C ARG A 306 30.80 0.39 3.78
N PHE A 307 30.43 -0.89 3.79
CA PHE A 307 30.81 -1.87 2.77
C PHE A 307 30.34 -1.53 1.35
N MET A 308 29.30 -0.70 1.17
CA MET A 308 28.86 -0.29 -0.17
C MET A 308 29.91 0.52 -0.95
N GLU A 309 30.90 1.12 -0.29
CA GLU A 309 32.05 1.77 -0.97
C GLU A 309 32.92 0.76 -1.72
N ARG A 310 32.92 -0.51 -1.29
CA ARG A 310 33.63 -1.61 -1.94
C ARG A 310 32.83 -2.22 -3.08
N TYR A 311 31.53 -2.40 -2.90
CA TYR A 311 30.66 -3.04 -3.90
C TYR A 311 30.20 -2.09 -5.02
N ALA A 312 30.07 -0.80 -4.73
CA ALA A 312 29.69 0.23 -5.72
C ALA A 312 30.47 1.53 -5.44
N PRO A 313 31.76 1.62 -5.79
CA PRO A 313 32.62 2.77 -5.44
C PRO A 313 32.05 4.16 -5.78
N VAL A 314 31.33 4.26 -6.91
CA VAL A 314 30.71 5.52 -7.35
C VAL A 314 29.40 5.77 -6.62
N ALA A 315 28.40 4.92 -6.83
CA ALA A 315 27.02 5.13 -6.34
C ALA A 315 26.84 4.83 -4.85
N LYS A 316 27.72 4.01 -4.26
CA LYS A 316 27.70 3.55 -2.88
C LYS A 316 26.32 3.02 -2.49
N ASP A 317 25.77 3.49 -1.37
CA ASP A 317 24.46 3.13 -0.86
C ASP A 317 23.30 3.54 -1.78
N LEU A 318 23.53 4.38 -2.79
CA LEU A 318 22.55 4.76 -3.83
C LEU A 318 22.74 3.99 -5.14
N ALA A 319 23.45 2.86 -5.12
CA ALA A 319 23.39 1.87 -6.19
C ALA A 319 21.96 1.31 -6.39
N SER A 320 21.75 0.55 -7.46
CA SER A 320 20.46 -0.10 -7.71
C SER A 320 20.12 -1.11 -6.60
N ARG A 321 18.81 -1.29 -6.35
CA ARG A 321 18.31 -2.10 -5.22
C ARG A 321 18.79 -3.53 -5.25
N ASP A 322 18.85 -4.14 -6.43
CA ASP A 322 19.33 -5.49 -6.64
C ASP A 322 20.82 -5.64 -6.24
N VAL A 323 21.66 -4.68 -6.61
CA VAL A 323 23.08 -4.64 -6.20
C VAL A 323 23.20 -4.49 -4.69
N VAL A 324 22.53 -3.51 -4.08
CA VAL A 324 22.61 -3.28 -2.63
C VAL A 324 22.10 -4.51 -1.85
N SER A 325 20.98 -5.11 -2.26
CA SER A 325 20.43 -6.31 -1.61
C SER A 325 21.37 -7.53 -1.73
N ARG A 326 22.02 -7.73 -2.90
CA ARG A 326 23.05 -8.77 -3.05
C ARG A 326 24.26 -8.52 -2.16
N SER A 327 24.76 -7.30 -2.13
CA SER A 327 25.91 -6.92 -1.29
C SER A 327 25.63 -7.16 0.19
N MET A 328 24.47 -6.71 0.70
CA MET A 328 24.04 -6.98 2.07
C MET A 328 23.98 -8.49 2.37
N THR A 329 23.42 -9.27 1.45
CA THR A 329 23.30 -10.72 1.61
C THR A 329 24.68 -11.39 1.65
N ILE A 330 25.64 -10.95 0.81
CA ILE A 330 27.03 -11.44 0.86
C ILE A 330 27.70 -11.10 2.18
N GLU A 331 27.56 -9.88 2.68
CA GLU A 331 28.11 -9.48 3.99
C GLU A 331 27.62 -10.40 5.12
N ILE A 332 26.32 -10.70 5.13
CA ILE A 332 25.71 -11.62 6.10
C ILE A 332 26.29 -13.03 5.94
N MET A 333 26.34 -13.56 4.72
CA MET A 333 26.83 -14.91 4.42
C MET A 333 28.32 -15.10 4.70
N GLU A 334 29.11 -14.04 4.60
CA GLU A 334 30.53 -14.05 4.96
C GLU A 334 30.78 -13.77 6.45
N GLY A 335 29.73 -13.86 7.28
CA GLY A 335 29.82 -13.78 8.74
C GLY A 335 30.04 -12.37 9.29
N ARG A 336 29.82 -11.33 8.46
CA ARG A 336 29.93 -9.91 8.82
C ARG A 336 28.59 -9.26 9.14
N GLY A 337 27.49 -10.02 9.19
CA GLY A 337 26.21 -9.52 9.71
C GLY A 337 26.27 -9.11 11.19
N VAL A 338 25.32 -8.29 11.62
CA VAL A 338 25.20 -7.70 12.97
C VAL A 338 24.17 -8.45 13.81
N GLY A 339 24.06 -8.09 15.09
CA GLY A 339 23.16 -8.77 16.05
C GLY A 339 23.70 -10.12 16.56
N PRO A 340 22.98 -10.77 17.49
CA PRO A 340 23.43 -12.02 18.10
C PRO A 340 23.58 -13.17 17.08
N ASP A 341 22.71 -13.19 16.07
CA ASP A 341 22.68 -14.25 15.04
C ASP A 341 23.47 -13.90 13.77
N LYS A 342 24.08 -12.70 13.71
CA LYS A 342 24.83 -12.18 12.55
C LYS A 342 24.05 -12.23 11.23
N ASP A 343 22.76 -11.99 11.26
CA ASP A 343 21.83 -12.26 10.16
C ASP A 343 21.20 -11.01 9.53
N HIS A 344 21.64 -9.83 9.95
CA HIS A 344 21.19 -8.54 9.39
C HIS A 344 22.32 -7.52 9.29
N ILE A 345 22.00 -6.31 8.84
CA ILE A 345 22.93 -5.19 8.66
C ILE A 345 22.37 -3.95 9.36
N TYR A 346 23.22 -2.97 9.68
CA TYR A 346 22.78 -1.69 10.23
C TYR A 346 22.60 -0.63 9.15
N LEU A 347 21.51 0.14 9.24
CA LEU A 347 21.31 1.40 8.53
C LEU A 347 21.55 2.55 9.52
N GLN A 348 22.63 3.30 9.31
CA GLN A 348 23.06 4.39 10.17
C GLN A 348 22.49 5.74 9.73
N LEU A 349 21.88 6.46 10.67
CA LEU A 349 21.28 7.78 10.45
C LEU A 349 21.68 8.84 11.50
N HIS A 350 22.24 8.44 12.64
CA HIS A 350 22.48 9.32 13.79
C HIS A 350 23.54 10.41 13.56
N HIS A 351 24.31 10.35 12.46
CA HIS A 351 25.21 11.42 12.04
C HIS A 351 24.47 12.58 11.36
N LEU A 352 23.25 12.36 10.90
CA LEU A 352 22.41 13.41 10.32
C LEU A 352 21.85 14.30 11.43
N PRO A 353 21.70 15.62 11.20
CA PRO A 353 21.06 16.51 12.16
C PRO A 353 19.66 16.02 12.53
N ALA A 354 19.33 16.01 13.82
CA ALA A 354 18.02 15.56 14.30
C ALA A 354 16.84 16.33 13.66
N GLU A 355 17.04 17.63 13.36
CA GLU A 355 16.06 18.43 12.63
C GLU A 355 15.81 17.91 11.22
N GLN A 356 16.86 17.48 10.49
CA GLN A 356 16.71 16.87 9.17
C GLN A 356 15.93 15.56 9.26
N LEU A 357 16.23 14.71 10.25
CA LEU A 357 15.49 13.45 10.47
C LEU A 357 14.01 13.73 10.76
N GLN A 358 13.71 14.69 11.63
CA GLN A 358 12.34 15.08 11.97
C GLN A 358 11.58 15.66 10.77
N GLN A 359 12.24 16.47 9.94
CA GLN A 359 11.59 17.11 8.79
C GLN A 359 11.45 16.18 7.58
N ARG A 360 12.45 15.34 7.29
CA ARG A 360 12.55 14.56 6.04
C ARG A 360 12.19 13.09 6.20
N LEU A 361 12.38 12.53 7.40
CA LEU A 361 12.22 11.10 7.73
C LEU A 361 11.38 10.85 9.01
N PRO A 362 10.27 11.58 9.28
CA PRO A 362 9.50 11.41 10.50
C PRO A 362 8.80 10.05 10.60
N GLY A 363 8.29 9.51 9.49
CA GLY A 363 7.56 8.23 9.48
C GLY A 363 8.45 7.04 9.82
N ILE A 364 9.66 6.98 9.27
CA ILE A 364 10.61 5.91 9.60
C ILE A 364 11.21 6.07 10.99
N SER A 365 11.31 7.30 11.51
CA SER A 365 11.77 7.54 12.88
C SER A 365 10.80 6.92 13.89
N GLU A 366 9.50 7.11 13.65
CA GLU A 366 8.43 6.48 14.43
C GLU A 366 8.40 4.95 14.22
N THR A 367 8.52 4.48 12.98
CA THR A 367 8.51 3.04 12.66
C THR A 367 9.68 2.30 13.31
N ALA A 368 10.90 2.86 13.27
CA ALA A 368 12.08 2.26 13.88
C ALA A 368 11.94 2.16 15.40
N MET A 369 11.37 3.18 16.06
CA MET A 369 11.09 3.15 17.49
C MET A 369 10.07 2.06 17.83
N ILE A 370 8.95 2.00 17.11
CA ILE A 370 7.86 1.06 17.40
C ILE A 370 8.29 -0.40 17.20
N PHE A 371 8.94 -0.71 16.07
CA PHE A 371 9.16 -2.09 15.65
C PHE A 371 10.56 -2.63 15.96
N ALA A 372 11.53 -1.78 16.27
CA ALA A 372 12.88 -2.19 16.66
C ALA A 372 13.38 -1.55 17.97
N GLY A 373 12.60 -0.67 18.63
CA GLY A 373 13.04 0.04 19.83
C GLY A 373 14.21 1.01 19.57
N VAL A 374 14.41 1.43 18.32
CA VAL A 374 15.56 2.23 17.89
C VAL A 374 15.21 3.72 17.82
N ASP A 375 15.93 4.53 18.58
CA ASP A 375 16.01 5.99 18.38
C ASP A 375 17.04 6.30 17.29
N VAL A 376 16.56 6.66 16.10
CA VAL A 376 17.39 6.91 14.90
C VAL A 376 18.36 8.07 15.05
N THR A 377 18.20 8.92 16.08
CA THR A 377 19.14 10.01 16.40
C THR A 377 20.36 9.54 17.20
N LYS A 378 20.37 8.28 17.66
CA LYS A 378 21.42 7.71 18.52
C LYS A 378 21.97 6.40 17.96
N GLU A 379 21.08 5.50 17.55
CA GLU A 379 21.43 4.12 17.20
C GLU A 379 21.03 3.81 15.74
N PRO A 380 21.75 2.90 15.06
CA PRO A 380 21.38 2.46 13.72
C PRO A 380 20.16 1.51 13.73
N ILE A 381 19.43 1.48 12.62
CA ILE A 381 18.26 0.61 12.44
C ILE A 381 18.72 -0.77 11.93
N PRO A 382 18.30 -1.90 12.54
CA PRO A 382 18.60 -3.23 12.02
C PRO A 382 17.73 -3.51 10.78
N VAL A 383 18.38 -3.85 9.67
CA VAL A 383 17.76 -3.98 8.35
C VAL A 383 18.25 -5.22 7.59
N ILE A 384 17.37 -5.78 6.76
CA ILE A 384 17.64 -6.94 5.90
C ILE A 384 16.90 -6.82 4.56
N PRO A 385 17.47 -7.33 3.44
CA PRO A 385 16.77 -7.41 2.18
C PRO A 385 15.44 -8.15 2.31
N THR A 386 14.34 -7.49 1.95
CA THR A 386 12.97 -7.97 2.18
C THR A 386 12.15 -7.86 0.90
N VAL A 387 11.32 -8.87 0.59
CA VAL A 387 10.45 -8.85 -0.61
C VAL A 387 9.55 -7.63 -0.59
N HIS A 388 9.49 -6.91 -1.71
CA HIS A 388 8.90 -5.57 -1.72
C HIS A 388 8.00 -5.28 -2.91
N TYR A 389 8.40 -5.66 -4.12
CA TYR A 389 7.70 -5.27 -5.35
C TYR A 389 7.82 -6.35 -6.42
N ASN A 390 6.76 -6.51 -7.21
CA ASN A 390 6.74 -7.44 -8.34
C ASN A 390 6.93 -6.68 -9.66
N MET A 391 8.01 -6.96 -10.40
CA MET A 391 8.22 -6.36 -11.72
C MET A 391 7.37 -7.03 -12.80
N GLY A 392 7.17 -8.34 -12.66
CA GLY A 392 6.26 -9.11 -13.49
C GLY A 392 4.79 -8.91 -13.13
N GLY A 393 3.91 -9.24 -14.07
CA GLY A 393 2.47 -9.05 -13.95
C GLY A 393 1.75 -9.38 -15.26
N THR A 394 0.50 -8.93 -15.40
CA THR A 394 -0.27 -9.09 -16.65
C THR A 394 0.32 -8.19 -17.74
N PRO A 395 0.81 -8.74 -18.86
CA PRO A 395 1.51 -7.95 -19.87
C PRO A 395 0.57 -6.99 -20.59
N THR A 396 1.06 -5.78 -20.87
CA THR A 396 0.32 -4.79 -21.65
C THR A 396 1.23 -4.13 -22.68
N ASN A 397 0.65 -3.39 -23.62
CA ASN A 397 1.40 -2.36 -24.34
C ASN A 397 1.54 -1.07 -23.51
N TYR A 398 2.25 -0.05 -24.02
CA TYR A 398 2.42 1.23 -23.32
C TYR A 398 1.11 2.03 -23.08
N ARG A 399 0.01 1.64 -23.73
CA ARG A 399 -1.33 2.26 -23.54
C ARG A 399 -2.13 1.58 -22.43
N GLY A 400 -1.60 0.52 -21.82
CA GLY A 400 -2.25 -0.27 -20.78
C GLY A 400 -3.21 -1.34 -21.29
N GLN A 401 -3.30 -1.57 -22.61
CA GLN A 401 -4.11 -2.66 -23.16
C GLN A 401 -3.41 -4.00 -22.89
N VAL A 402 -4.12 -4.95 -22.29
CA VAL A 402 -3.56 -6.29 -22.04
C VAL A 402 -3.25 -6.97 -23.36
N ILE A 403 -2.10 -7.64 -23.43
CA ILE A 403 -1.67 -8.38 -24.61
C ILE A 403 -1.59 -9.88 -24.32
N ASN A 404 -1.85 -10.68 -25.35
CA ASN A 404 -1.58 -12.11 -25.36
C ASN A 404 -0.55 -12.37 -26.48
N TYR A 405 0.60 -12.93 -26.12
CA TYR A 405 1.68 -13.20 -27.08
C TYR A 405 1.66 -14.66 -27.52
N THR A 406 1.80 -14.91 -28.82
CA THR A 406 2.11 -16.27 -29.34
C THR A 406 3.21 -16.15 -30.39
N LYS A 407 4.09 -17.14 -30.48
CA LYS A 407 5.22 -17.12 -31.43
C LYS A 407 4.78 -16.89 -32.88
N GLU A 408 3.60 -17.39 -33.27
CA GLU A 408 3.09 -17.29 -34.65
C GLU A 408 2.50 -15.92 -34.99
N LYS A 409 1.95 -15.20 -34.01
CA LYS A 409 1.18 -13.96 -34.24
C LYS A 409 1.78 -12.72 -33.58
N GLY A 410 2.79 -12.88 -32.75
CA GLY A 410 3.32 -11.80 -31.91
C GLY A 410 2.29 -11.33 -30.89
N ASP A 411 2.41 -10.05 -30.51
CA ASP A 411 1.51 -9.40 -29.56
C ASP A 411 0.11 -9.18 -30.16
N GLN A 412 -0.91 -9.65 -29.45
CA GLN A 412 -2.31 -9.39 -29.78
C GLN A 412 -2.99 -8.76 -28.57
N VAL A 413 -3.65 -7.61 -28.78
CA VAL A 413 -4.48 -7.01 -27.73
C VAL A 413 -5.63 -7.95 -27.37
N VAL A 414 -5.90 -8.09 -26.07
CA VAL A 414 -7.09 -8.73 -25.52
C VAL A 414 -8.20 -7.67 -25.48
N PRO A 415 -9.21 -7.73 -26.36
CA PRO A 415 -10.20 -6.66 -26.45
C PRO A 415 -10.96 -6.46 -25.14
N GLY A 416 -11.18 -5.21 -24.76
CA GLY A 416 -11.92 -4.83 -23.56
C GLY A 416 -11.16 -5.04 -22.25
N LEU A 417 -9.89 -5.43 -22.27
CA LEU A 417 -9.10 -5.63 -21.05
C LEU A 417 -7.85 -4.73 -21.01
N TYR A 418 -7.68 -4.08 -19.87
CA TYR A 418 -6.58 -3.20 -19.54
C TYR A 418 -5.97 -3.61 -18.20
N ALA A 419 -4.72 -3.25 -17.96
CA ALA A 419 -4.07 -3.37 -16.65
C ALA A 419 -3.14 -2.17 -16.40
N ALA A 420 -3.02 -1.75 -15.14
CA ALA A 420 -2.14 -0.66 -14.74
C ALA A 420 -1.60 -0.82 -13.31
N GLY A 421 -0.43 -0.23 -13.06
CA GLY A 421 0.27 -0.33 -11.77
C GLY A 421 0.91 -1.70 -11.55
N GLU A 422 1.17 -2.06 -10.31
CA GLU A 422 2.01 -3.23 -9.98
C GLU A 422 1.47 -4.59 -10.47
N CYS A 423 0.17 -4.72 -10.79
CA CYS A 423 -0.33 -5.94 -11.40
C CYS A 423 -0.05 -6.04 -12.91
N ALA A 424 0.49 -4.99 -13.53
CA ALA A 424 0.75 -4.91 -14.97
C ALA A 424 2.26 -5.00 -15.28
N ALA A 425 2.58 -5.61 -16.40
CA ALA A 425 3.92 -5.63 -16.99
C ALA A 425 3.90 -4.89 -18.33
N HIS A 426 4.00 -3.56 -18.27
CA HIS A 426 3.99 -2.68 -19.45
C HIS A 426 5.14 -2.90 -20.45
N SER A 427 6.39 -3.24 -20.11
CA SER A 427 7.12 -3.29 -18.82
C SER A 427 8.11 -2.13 -18.69
N VAL A 428 7.84 -1.16 -17.80
CA VAL A 428 8.77 -0.02 -17.58
C VAL A 428 9.88 -0.31 -16.56
N HIS A 429 9.82 -1.46 -15.90
CA HIS A 429 10.73 -1.81 -14.81
C HIS A 429 11.68 -2.96 -15.15
N GLY A 430 11.39 -3.74 -16.21
CA GLY A 430 12.20 -4.89 -16.62
C GLY A 430 12.62 -5.78 -15.46
N ALA A 431 13.93 -6.03 -15.33
CA ALA A 431 14.47 -6.93 -14.32
C ALA A 431 14.71 -6.29 -12.95
N ASN A 432 14.66 -4.95 -12.85
CA ASN A 432 14.83 -4.23 -11.58
C ASN A 432 14.19 -2.83 -11.66
N ARG A 433 13.28 -2.55 -10.73
CA ARG A 433 12.63 -1.25 -10.62
C ARG A 433 13.49 -0.22 -9.89
N LEU A 434 13.62 0.99 -10.44
CA LEU A 434 14.14 2.14 -9.69
C LEU A 434 13.18 2.59 -8.59
N GLY A 435 13.74 2.98 -7.44
CA GLY A 435 12.95 3.59 -6.37
C GLY A 435 12.18 4.82 -6.87
N ALA A 436 10.99 5.05 -6.32
CA ALA A 436 10.05 6.12 -6.71
C ALA A 436 9.46 6.07 -8.15
N ASN A 437 9.86 5.11 -9.02
CA ASN A 437 9.19 4.91 -10.32
C ASN A 437 7.83 4.19 -10.22
N SER A 438 7.55 3.44 -9.15
CA SER A 438 6.26 2.75 -9.02
C SER A 438 5.09 3.73 -8.87
N LEU A 439 5.19 4.73 -7.96
CA LEU A 439 4.13 5.74 -7.82
C LEU A 439 3.91 6.55 -9.11
N LEU A 440 4.98 6.75 -9.88
CA LEU A 440 4.91 7.38 -11.20
C LEU A 440 4.13 6.50 -12.19
N ASP A 441 4.51 5.23 -12.30
CA ASP A 441 3.80 4.22 -13.10
C ASP A 441 2.29 4.24 -12.78
N LEU A 442 1.91 4.20 -11.50
CA LEU A 442 0.50 4.20 -11.10
C LEU A 442 -0.29 5.34 -11.77
N VAL A 443 0.21 6.57 -11.66
CA VAL A 443 -0.52 7.76 -12.15
C VAL A 443 -0.42 7.93 -13.66
N ILE A 444 0.67 7.46 -14.28
CA ILE A 444 0.83 7.51 -15.73
C ILE A 444 -0.06 6.47 -16.40
N PHE A 445 0.06 5.19 -16.04
CA PHE A 445 -0.60 4.12 -16.77
C PHE A 445 -2.07 3.96 -16.38
N GLY A 446 -2.45 4.33 -15.15
CA GLY A 446 -3.86 4.51 -14.81
C GLY A 446 -4.53 5.56 -15.71
N ARG A 447 -3.85 6.69 -15.93
CA ARG A 447 -4.32 7.72 -16.87
C ARG A 447 -4.26 7.26 -18.33
N ALA A 448 -3.24 6.53 -18.73
CA ALA A 448 -3.08 6.03 -20.10
C ALA A 448 -4.24 5.11 -20.50
N CYS A 449 -4.67 4.22 -19.59
CA CYS A 449 -5.87 3.39 -19.79
C CYS A 449 -7.11 4.25 -20.07
N ALA A 450 -7.35 5.27 -19.24
CA ALA A 450 -8.48 6.17 -19.42
C ALA A 450 -8.42 6.91 -20.77
N ILE A 451 -7.25 7.45 -21.14
CA ILE A 451 -7.06 8.15 -22.42
C ILE A 451 -7.35 7.23 -23.61
N ASP A 452 -6.83 6.00 -23.59
CA ASP A 452 -7.02 5.05 -24.68
C ASP A 452 -8.48 4.59 -24.79
N ILE A 453 -9.13 4.30 -23.65
CA ILE A 453 -10.56 3.94 -23.63
C ILE A 453 -11.43 5.08 -24.18
N LEU A 454 -11.20 6.32 -23.74
CA LEU A 454 -11.96 7.49 -24.20
C LEU A 454 -11.73 7.81 -25.68
N LYS A 455 -10.59 7.39 -26.24
CA LYS A 455 -10.32 7.50 -27.68
C LYS A 455 -11.07 6.44 -28.50
N ASN A 456 -11.23 5.24 -27.95
CA ASN A 456 -11.68 4.06 -28.68
C ASN A 456 -13.11 3.61 -28.34
N SER A 457 -13.76 4.23 -27.36
CA SER A 457 -15.13 3.95 -26.92
C SER A 457 -15.84 5.25 -26.54
N LYS A 458 -17.17 5.24 -26.58
CA LYS A 458 -18.01 6.38 -26.18
C LYS A 458 -18.91 6.00 -25.00
N PRO A 459 -19.25 6.96 -24.13
CA PRO A 459 -20.24 6.73 -23.09
C PRO A 459 -21.57 6.25 -23.68
N GLY A 460 -22.14 5.18 -23.13
CA GLY A 460 -23.41 4.61 -23.59
C GLY A 460 -23.32 3.73 -24.84
N ASP A 461 -22.11 3.39 -25.32
CA ASP A 461 -21.93 2.35 -26.33
C ASP A 461 -22.61 1.05 -25.89
N ALA A 462 -23.15 0.28 -26.84
CA ALA A 462 -23.84 -0.98 -26.53
C ALA A 462 -22.91 -1.95 -25.77
N ILE A 463 -23.39 -2.51 -24.67
CA ILE A 463 -22.63 -3.40 -23.79
C ILE A 463 -22.99 -4.87 -24.11
N PRO A 464 -22.01 -5.74 -24.42
CA PRO A 464 -22.25 -7.15 -24.76
C PRO A 464 -23.12 -7.88 -23.74
N GLU A 465 -24.01 -8.73 -24.23
CA GLU A 465 -24.80 -9.66 -23.41
C GLU A 465 -23.90 -10.69 -22.73
N LEU A 466 -24.24 -11.04 -21.48
CA LEU A 466 -23.54 -12.10 -20.77
C LEU A 466 -23.89 -13.46 -21.38
N PRO A 467 -22.91 -14.36 -21.56
CA PRO A 467 -23.19 -15.77 -21.74
C PRO A 467 -24.09 -16.29 -20.62
N LYS A 468 -24.98 -17.24 -20.94
CA LYS A 468 -25.97 -17.77 -19.97
C LYS A 468 -25.32 -18.30 -18.69
N ASN A 469 -24.14 -18.91 -18.81
CA ASN A 469 -23.36 -19.48 -17.72
C ASN A 469 -22.23 -18.56 -17.20
N ALA A 470 -22.28 -17.26 -17.50
CA ALA A 470 -21.25 -16.31 -17.08
C ALA A 470 -21.17 -16.25 -15.55
N GLY A 471 -20.02 -16.66 -15.01
CA GLY A 471 -19.72 -16.62 -13.58
C GLY A 471 -20.05 -17.89 -12.79
N GLU A 472 -20.74 -18.88 -13.38
CA GLU A 472 -21.18 -20.08 -12.65
C GLU A 472 -20.01 -20.88 -12.05
N ALA A 473 -18.88 -20.97 -12.77
CA ALA A 473 -17.69 -21.66 -12.28
C ALA A 473 -17.06 -20.96 -11.06
N SER A 474 -17.09 -19.63 -11.02
CA SER A 474 -16.59 -18.85 -9.89
C SER A 474 -17.47 -19.04 -8.65
N VAL A 475 -18.79 -19.06 -8.83
CA VAL A 475 -19.75 -19.37 -7.75
C VAL A 475 -19.53 -20.80 -7.24
N ALA A 476 -19.31 -21.77 -8.13
CA ALA A 476 -19.01 -23.14 -7.72
C ALA A 476 -17.69 -23.26 -6.92
N ASN A 477 -16.66 -22.46 -7.27
CA ASN A 477 -15.42 -22.41 -6.48
C ASN A 477 -15.65 -21.78 -5.10
N VAL A 478 -16.40 -20.67 -5.02
CA VAL A 478 -16.78 -20.05 -3.74
C VAL A 478 -17.50 -21.05 -2.85
N ASP A 479 -18.50 -21.75 -3.38
CA ASP A 479 -19.28 -22.73 -2.63
C ASP A 479 -18.43 -23.91 -2.15
N LYS A 480 -17.60 -24.47 -3.05
CA LYS A 480 -16.67 -25.55 -2.73
C LYS A 480 -15.73 -25.16 -1.58
N LEU A 481 -15.16 -23.96 -1.60
CA LEU A 481 -14.24 -23.51 -0.55
C LEU A 481 -14.98 -23.21 0.75
N ARG A 482 -16.13 -22.56 0.68
CA ARG A 482 -16.97 -22.25 1.85
C ARG A 482 -17.32 -23.50 2.64
N TYR A 483 -17.56 -24.61 1.97
CA TYR A 483 -17.86 -25.91 2.59
C TYR A 483 -16.67 -26.88 2.61
N ALA A 484 -15.45 -26.41 2.33
CA ALA A 484 -14.26 -27.23 2.39
C ALA A 484 -14.05 -27.77 3.82
N ASN A 485 -13.90 -29.08 3.93
CA ASN A 485 -13.86 -29.80 5.21
C ASN A 485 -12.80 -30.90 5.21
N GLY A 486 -11.62 -30.59 4.65
CA GLY A 486 -10.45 -31.43 4.79
C GLY A 486 -9.79 -31.27 6.17
N ASP A 487 -8.49 -31.56 6.23
CA ASP A 487 -7.68 -31.60 7.45
C ASP A 487 -6.59 -30.51 7.52
N ILE A 488 -6.38 -29.74 6.44
CA ILE A 488 -5.37 -28.67 6.38
C ILE A 488 -6.04 -27.30 6.45
N SER A 489 -5.67 -26.47 7.44
CA SER A 489 -6.19 -25.10 7.49
C SER A 489 -5.59 -24.20 6.40
N THR A 490 -6.33 -23.18 5.99
CA THR A 490 -5.83 -22.14 5.05
C THR A 490 -4.55 -21.47 5.57
N ALA A 491 -4.47 -21.21 6.88
CA ALA A 491 -3.29 -20.60 7.49
C ALA A 491 -2.05 -21.51 7.37
N ASP A 492 -2.20 -22.82 7.60
CA ASP A 492 -1.08 -23.77 7.55
C ASP A 492 -0.55 -23.92 6.13
N LEU A 493 -1.43 -24.09 5.14
CA LEU A 493 -1.00 -24.23 3.75
C LEU A 493 -0.35 -22.93 3.23
N ARG A 494 -0.88 -21.77 3.61
CA ARG A 494 -0.30 -20.45 3.31
C ARG A 494 1.09 -20.29 3.92
N LEU A 495 1.28 -20.70 5.18
CA LEU A 495 2.58 -20.61 5.85
C LEU A 495 3.62 -21.51 5.17
N GLN A 496 3.23 -22.73 4.78
CA GLN A 496 4.09 -23.65 4.04
C GLN A 496 4.51 -23.07 2.69
N LEU A 497 3.57 -22.48 1.94
CA LEU A 497 3.86 -21.76 0.70
C LEU A 497 4.89 -20.64 0.92
N GLN A 498 4.62 -19.78 1.90
CA GLN A 498 5.45 -18.62 2.22
C GLN A 498 6.89 -18.98 2.60
N LYS A 499 7.05 -19.98 3.48
CA LYS A 499 8.37 -20.50 3.87
C LYS A 499 9.09 -21.15 2.68
N SER A 500 8.36 -21.85 1.82
CA SER A 500 8.93 -22.49 0.63
C SER A 500 9.47 -21.44 -0.36
N MET A 501 8.70 -20.41 -0.66
CA MET A 501 9.17 -19.31 -1.53
C MET A 501 10.37 -18.58 -0.91
N GLN A 502 10.33 -18.28 0.39
CA GLN A 502 11.44 -17.62 1.08
C GLN A 502 12.73 -18.44 1.05
N LYS A 503 12.63 -19.77 1.17
CA LYS A 503 13.78 -20.68 1.17
C LYS A 503 14.33 -20.92 -0.24
N HIS A 504 13.44 -21.09 -1.23
CA HIS A 504 13.83 -21.59 -2.54
C HIS A 504 13.97 -20.52 -3.63
N ALA A 505 13.35 -19.34 -3.46
CA ALA A 505 13.30 -18.27 -4.45
C ALA A 505 13.72 -16.90 -3.88
N ALA A 506 14.76 -16.87 -3.05
CA ALA A 506 15.28 -15.65 -2.41
C ALA A 506 16.11 -14.75 -3.37
N VAL A 507 16.96 -13.90 -2.79
CA VAL A 507 17.89 -12.98 -3.49
C VAL A 507 18.87 -13.73 -4.39
N PHE A 508 19.61 -14.69 -3.83
CA PHE A 508 20.47 -15.61 -4.59
C PHE A 508 19.72 -16.92 -4.83
N ARG A 509 19.90 -17.48 -6.02
CA ARG A 509 19.21 -18.69 -6.47
C ARG A 509 20.21 -19.66 -7.10
N ARG A 510 19.87 -20.95 -7.08
CA ARG A 510 20.65 -22.03 -7.72
C ARG A 510 19.68 -23.06 -8.28
N GLY A 511 20.04 -23.71 -9.39
CA GLY A 511 19.11 -24.56 -10.14
C GLY A 511 18.57 -25.76 -9.36
N ASP A 512 19.39 -26.40 -8.53
CA ASP A 512 18.97 -27.49 -7.64
C ASP A 512 17.98 -27.03 -6.57
N ILE A 513 18.23 -25.88 -5.93
CA ILE A 513 17.35 -25.30 -4.90
C ILE A 513 16.00 -24.90 -5.51
N LEU A 514 16.00 -24.33 -6.72
CA LEU A 514 14.78 -23.95 -7.43
C LEU A 514 13.96 -25.17 -7.85
N LYS A 515 14.60 -26.24 -8.34
CA LYS A 515 13.91 -27.50 -8.69
C LYS A 515 13.24 -28.14 -7.49
N GLN A 516 13.93 -28.21 -6.35
CA GLN A 516 13.33 -28.67 -5.09
C GLN A 516 12.14 -27.80 -4.69
N GLY A 517 12.26 -26.48 -4.83
CA GLY A 517 11.15 -25.56 -4.58
C GLY A 517 9.96 -25.80 -5.51
N ILE A 518 10.18 -26.09 -6.79
CA ILE A 518 9.10 -26.45 -7.74
C ILE A 518 8.37 -27.72 -7.29
N GLU A 519 9.10 -28.75 -6.86
CA GLU A 519 8.50 -29.99 -6.35
C GLU A 519 7.58 -29.69 -5.15
N VAL A 520 8.09 -28.97 -4.15
CA VAL A 520 7.32 -28.58 -2.96
C VAL A 520 6.09 -27.75 -3.33
N ILE A 521 6.24 -26.72 -4.17
CA ILE A 521 5.14 -25.84 -4.57
C ILE A 521 4.07 -26.60 -5.37
N ASN A 522 4.47 -27.53 -6.23
CA ASN A 522 3.53 -28.40 -6.95
C ASN A 522 2.74 -29.30 -6.01
N ASP A 523 3.36 -29.81 -4.94
CA ASP A 523 2.67 -30.60 -3.94
C ASP A 523 1.71 -29.75 -3.12
N LEU A 524 2.12 -28.56 -2.65
CA LEU A 524 1.24 -27.60 -1.99
C LEU A 524 0.05 -27.19 -2.87
N TYR A 525 0.26 -27.07 -4.18
CA TYR A 525 -0.84 -26.80 -5.13
C TYR A 525 -1.90 -27.91 -5.13
N LYS A 526 -1.49 -29.18 -5.01
CA LYS A 526 -2.41 -30.34 -4.96
C LYS A 526 -3.14 -30.44 -3.62
N GLU A 527 -2.53 -29.99 -2.53
CA GLU A 527 -3.10 -29.99 -1.18
C GLU A 527 -4.33 -29.06 -1.03
N GLN A 528 -4.59 -28.18 -2.00
CA GLN A 528 -5.81 -27.35 -2.01
C GLN A 528 -7.12 -28.17 -1.87
N LYS A 529 -7.14 -29.42 -2.33
CA LYS A 529 -8.30 -30.32 -2.19
C LYS A 529 -8.58 -30.74 -0.74
N ASN A 530 -7.57 -30.64 0.13
CA ASN A 530 -7.60 -31.02 1.55
C ASN A 530 -7.80 -29.81 2.46
N LEU A 531 -8.10 -28.62 1.90
CA LEU A 531 -8.35 -27.42 2.67
C LEU A 531 -9.57 -27.58 3.60
N LYS A 532 -9.47 -26.94 4.75
CA LYS A 532 -10.52 -26.79 5.74
C LYS A 532 -10.76 -25.30 5.97
N VAL A 533 -11.97 -24.87 5.61
CA VAL A 533 -12.53 -23.56 5.99
C VAL A 533 -13.48 -23.83 7.16
N SER A 534 -13.41 -23.04 8.22
CA SER A 534 -14.22 -23.25 9.41
C SER A 534 -15.49 -22.40 9.40
N ASP A 535 -15.39 -21.15 8.95
CA ASP A 535 -16.54 -20.27 8.84
C ASP A 535 -17.42 -20.65 7.62
N ARG A 536 -18.69 -20.92 7.89
CA ARG A 536 -19.70 -21.30 6.88
C ARG A 536 -20.63 -20.13 6.54
N GLY A 537 -20.45 -18.95 7.11
CA GLY A 537 -21.19 -17.73 6.76
C GLY A 537 -20.85 -17.21 5.37
N LEU A 538 -21.55 -16.17 4.92
CA LEU A 538 -21.20 -15.40 3.72
C LEU A 538 -20.86 -13.95 4.02
N VAL A 539 -21.55 -13.36 5.00
CA VAL A 539 -21.31 -12.00 5.46
C VAL A 539 -19.98 -11.96 6.19
N TRP A 540 -19.04 -11.16 5.67
CA TRP A 540 -17.74 -10.92 6.27
C TRP A 540 -16.95 -12.19 6.64
N ASN A 541 -17.14 -13.26 5.85
CA ASN A 541 -16.40 -14.51 6.03
C ASN A 541 -14.96 -14.34 5.53
N SER A 542 -14.07 -13.80 6.38
CA SER A 542 -12.67 -13.59 6.04
C SER A 542 -11.89 -14.90 5.85
N ASP A 543 -12.30 -15.99 6.50
CA ASP A 543 -11.70 -17.32 6.32
C ASP A 543 -11.85 -17.78 4.86
N LEU A 544 -13.05 -17.65 4.29
CA LEU A 544 -13.32 -17.91 2.87
C LEU A 544 -12.52 -16.97 1.95
N ILE A 545 -12.49 -15.67 2.24
CA ILE A 545 -11.77 -14.70 1.40
C ILE A 545 -10.27 -14.95 1.40
N GLU A 546 -9.66 -15.19 2.57
CA GLU A 546 -8.24 -15.52 2.67
C GLU A 546 -7.92 -16.87 1.98
N THR A 547 -8.88 -17.79 1.93
CA THR A 547 -8.76 -19.05 1.19
C THR A 547 -8.77 -18.82 -0.33
N LEU A 548 -9.63 -17.92 -0.84
CA LEU A 548 -9.62 -17.48 -2.24
C LEU A 548 -8.30 -16.76 -2.59
N GLU A 549 -7.81 -15.90 -1.70
CA GLU A 549 -6.51 -15.25 -1.83
C GLU A 549 -5.35 -16.26 -1.86
N LEU A 550 -5.43 -17.35 -1.09
CA LEU A 550 -4.43 -18.42 -1.13
C LEU A 550 -4.37 -19.10 -2.51
N GLN A 551 -5.51 -19.32 -3.18
CA GLN A 551 -5.50 -19.85 -4.56
C GLN A 551 -4.79 -18.89 -5.53
N ASN A 552 -4.98 -17.58 -5.35
CA ASN A 552 -4.29 -16.56 -6.13
C ASN A 552 -2.78 -16.59 -5.85
N LEU A 553 -2.38 -16.64 -4.58
CA LEU A 553 -0.97 -16.73 -4.17
C LEU A 553 -0.29 -17.98 -4.72
N LEU A 554 -0.93 -19.16 -4.65
CA LEU A 554 -0.40 -20.40 -5.21
C LEU A 554 -0.16 -20.29 -6.71
N THR A 555 -1.12 -19.70 -7.44
CA THR A 555 -0.96 -19.47 -8.89
C THR A 555 0.25 -18.59 -9.20
N ASN A 556 0.38 -17.46 -8.51
CA ASN A 556 1.51 -16.54 -8.71
C ASN A 556 2.85 -17.16 -8.30
N ALA A 557 2.91 -17.85 -7.16
CA ALA A 557 4.12 -18.50 -6.67
C ALA A 557 4.64 -19.59 -7.62
N THR A 558 3.74 -20.43 -8.13
CA THR A 558 4.10 -21.46 -9.12
C THR A 558 4.65 -20.83 -10.40
N GLN A 559 4.02 -19.77 -10.90
CA GLN A 559 4.52 -19.03 -12.07
C GLN A 559 5.92 -18.45 -11.82
N THR A 560 6.13 -17.79 -10.68
CA THR A 560 7.41 -17.20 -10.28
C THR A 560 8.53 -18.23 -10.23
N ILE A 561 8.36 -19.33 -9.51
CA ILE A 561 9.45 -20.27 -9.26
C ILE A 561 9.79 -21.11 -10.50
N VAL A 562 8.80 -21.48 -11.31
CA VAL A 562 9.03 -22.17 -12.58
C VAL A 562 9.75 -21.28 -13.59
N ALA A 563 9.35 -20.01 -13.71
CA ALA A 563 10.05 -19.06 -14.58
C ALA A 563 11.50 -18.80 -14.10
N ALA A 564 11.72 -18.73 -12.78
CA ALA A 564 13.04 -18.56 -12.18
C ALA A 564 13.98 -19.75 -12.42
N GLU A 565 13.47 -20.98 -12.40
CA GLU A 565 14.28 -22.16 -12.72
C GLU A 565 14.69 -22.18 -14.18
N ASN A 566 13.75 -21.84 -15.07
CA ASN A 566 13.97 -21.93 -16.51
C ASN A 566 14.92 -20.85 -17.03
N ARG A 567 14.92 -19.64 -16.45
CA ARG A 567 15.85 -18.56 -16.81
C ARG A 567 17.27 -18.88 -16.34
N LYS A 568 18.14 -19.24 -17.29
CA LYS A 568 19.53 -19.63 -17.06
C LYS A 568 20.51 -18.48 -17.39
N GLU A 569 20.30 -17.35 -16.74
CA GLU A 569 21.18 -16.17 -16.71
C GLU A 569 21.06 -15.45 -15.36
N SER A 570 21.83 -14.40 -15.15
CA SER A 570 21.59 -13.42 -14.09
C SER A 570 21.30 -12.05 -14.71
N ARG A 571 20.21 -11.41 -14.28
CA ARG A 571 19.76 -10.09 -14.77
C ARG A 571 18.97 -9.37 -13.68
N GLY A 572 19.34 -8.14 -13.36
CA GLY A 572 18.68 -7.34 -12.32
C GLY A 572 18.45 -8.12 -11.02
N ALA A 573 17.19 -8.23 -10.57
CA ALA A 573 16.81 -8.91 -9.34
C ALA A 573 16.85 -10.46 -9.41
N HIS A 574 17.07 -11.04 -10.60
CA HIS A 574 17.24 -12.48 -10.77
C HIS A 574 18.72 -12.83 -10.79
N ALA A 575 19.26 -13.36 -9.68
CA ALA A 575 20.66 -13.77 -9.56
C ALA A 575 20.78 -15.28 -9.39
N ARG A 576 21.46 -15.94 -10.34
CA ARG A 576 21.71 -17.38 -10.38
C ARG A 576 23.20 -17.65 -10.18
N ASP A 577 23.55 -18.30 -9.08
CA ASP A 577 24.96 -18.63 -8.77
C ASP A 577 25.57 -19.56 -9.84
N ASP A 578 24.77 -20.46 -10.40
CA ASP A 578 25.15 -21.40 -11.45
C ASP A 578 25.05 -20.82 -12.87
N PHE A 579 24.47 -19.63 -13.03
CA PHE A 579 24.45 -18.85 -14.28
C PHE A 579 24.68 -17.35 -13.99
N PRO A 580 25.88 -16.97 -13.54
CA PRO A 580 26.13 -15.64 -12.95
C PRO A 580 26.22 -14.50 -13.97
N ASN A 581 26.17 -14.79 -15.26
CA ASN A 581 26.34 -13.78 -16.30
C ASN A 581 25.00 -13.44 -16.94
N ARG A 582 24.83 -12.17 -17.30
CA ARG A 582 23.77 -11.71 -18.20
C ARG A 582 24.04 -12.20 -19.63
N ILE A 583 23.00 -12.69 -20.31
CA ILE A 583 23.15 -13.29 -21.65
C ILE A 583 22.23 -12.57 -22.65
N ASP A 584 22.80 -11.59 -23.35
CA ASP A 584 22.13 -10.87 -24.42
C ASP A 584 22.39 -11.53 -25.81
N GLU A 585 21.74 -11.00 -26.84
CA GLU A 585 21.87 -11.46 -28.23
C GLU A 585 23.27 -11.22 -28.84
N LEU A 586 24.04 -10.32 -28.23
CA LEU A 586 25.41 -9.96 -28.56
C LEU A 586 26.21 -9.84 -27.26
N ASP A 587 27.53 -9.91 -27.36
CA ASP A 587 28.42 -9.63 -26.24
C ASP A 587 28.71 -8.12 -26.18
N TYR A 588 27.86 -7.39 -25.44
CA TYR A 588 27.98 -5.94 -25.25
C TYR A 588 29.17 -5.53 -24.36
N SER A 589 29.99 -6.48 -23.88
CA SER A 589 31.27 -6.18 -23.23
C SER A 589 32.42 -5.96 -24.21
N LYS A 590 32.20 -6.24 -25.50
CA LYS A 590 33.20 -6.16 -26.57
C LYS A 590 32.70 -5.26 -27.71
N PRO A 591 33.61 -4.79 -28.60
CA PRO A 591 33.18 -4.15 -29.85
C PRO A 591 32.20 -5.02 -30.61
N LEU A 592 31.12 -4.42 -31.14
CA LEU A 592 30.04 -5.15 -31.81
C LEU A 592 30.42 -5.58 -33.24
N GLU A 593 31.40 -4.90 -33.85
CA GLU A 593 31.86 -5.17 -35.22
C GLU A 593 32.35 -6.63 -35.35
N GLY A 594 31.81 -7.36 -36.32
CA GLY A 594 32.17 -8.76 -36.58
C GLY A 594 31.57 -9.79 -35.62
N GLN A 595 30.78 -9.40 -34.62
CA GLN A 595 30.03 -10.35 -33.80
C GLN A 595 28.86 -10.97 -34.57
N THR A 596 28.59 -12.25 -34.30
CA THR A 596 27.39 -12.93 -34.81
C THR A 596 26.29 -12.86 -33.76
N LYS A 597 25.13 -12.29 -34.12
CA LYS A 597 23.95 -12.24 -33.25
C LYS A 597 23.46 -13.66 -32.95
N LYS A 598 23.26 -13.97 -31.67
CA LYS A 598 22.67 -15.23 -31.21
C LYS A 598 21.23 -15.37 -31.69
N GLY A 599 20.78 -16.60 -31.93
CA GLY A 599 19.36 -16.87 -32.19
C GLY A 599 18.50 -16.51 -30.98
N PHE A 600 17.21 -16.22 -31.20
CA PHE A 600 16.29 -15.83 -30.12
C PHE A 600 16.19 -16.86 -28.98
N GLU A 601 16.38 -18.14 -29.30
CA GLU A 601 16.38 -19.23 -28.31
C GLU A 601 17.69 -19.32 -27.52
N ASP A 602 18.78 -18.72 -28.00
CA ASP A 602 20.15 -18.85 -27.46
C ASP A 602 20.58 -17.68 -26.55
N HIS A 603 19.67 -16.74 -26.29
CA HIS A 603 19.88 -15.62 -25.36
C HIS A 603 18.64 -15.38 -24.49
N TRP A 604 18.80 -14.52 -23.48
CA TRP A 604 17.80 -14.31 -22.43
C TRP A 604 17.27 -12.88 -22.31
N ARG A 605 17.78 -11.93 -23.11
CA ARG A 605 17.16 -10.61 -23.29
C ARG A 605 15.80 -10.69 -24.02
N LYS A 606 14.80 -11.20 -23.30
CA LYS A 606 13.43 -11.51 -23.71
C LYS A 606 12.55 -11.70 -22.47
N HIS A 607 11.30 -11.29 -22.56
CA HIS A 607 10.31 -11.44 -21.50
C HIS A 607 9.84 -12.89 -21.41
N SER A 608 9.70 -13.40 -20.18
CA SER A 608 9.07 -14.70 -19.93
C SER A 608 7.56 -14.57 -20.02
N ILE A 609 6.87 -15.34 -20.86
CA ILE A 609 5.41 -15.40 -20.93
C ILE A 609 4.94 -16.73 -20.33
N ILE A 610 4.13 -16.66 -19.27
CA ILE A 610 3.89 -17.76 -18.35
C ILE A 610 2.40 -18.09 -18.35
N ARG A 611 2.04 -19.28 -18.85
CA ARG A 611 0.67 -19.79 -18.85
C ARG A 611 0.53 -20.91 -17.82
N SER A 612 -0.63 -20.94 -17.17
CA SER A 612 -0.94 -21.93 -16.13
C SER A 612 -2.16 -22.76 -16.53
N ASN A 613 -2.06 -24.08 -16.38
CA ASN A 613 -3.23 -24.93 -16.25
C ASN A 613 -3.69 -24.87 -14.79
N ILE A 614 -4.82 -24.22 -14.54
CA ILE A 614 -5.32 -23.92 -13.18
C ILE A 614 -5.78 -25.17 -12.44
N GLU A 615 -6.20 -26.22 -13.14
CA GLU A 615 -6.64 -27.47 -12.49
C GLU A 615 -5.47 -28.26 -11.92
N THR A 616 -4.33 -28.25 -12.63
CA THR A 616 -3.17 -29.08 -12.30
C THR A 616 -2.02 -28.30 -11.67
N GLY A 617 -2.04 -26.97 -11.75
CA GLY A 617 -0.91 -26.10 -11.40
C GLY A 617 0.22 -26.10 -12.43
N LYS A 618 0.14 -26.90 -13.50
CA LYS A 618 1.22 -27.02 -14.48
C LYS A 618 1.44 -25.71 -15.24
N VAL A 619 2.69 -25.28 -15.32
CA VAL A 619 3.11 -24.07 -16.04
C VAL A 619 3.77 -24.42 -17.39
N SER A 620 3.52 -23.59 -18.40
CA SER A 620 4.23 -23.58 -19.68
C SER A 620 4.80 -22.19 -19.98
N LEU A 621 5.99 -22.15 -20.57
CA LEU A 621 6.72 -20.92 -20.85
C LEU A 621 6.87 -20.68 -22.35
N GLU A 622 6.66 -19.44 -22.75
CA GLU A 622 7.04 -18.86 -24.03
C GLU A 622 7.87 -17.60 -23.80
N TYR A 623 8.41 -17.00 -24.86
CA TYR A 623 9.23 -15.81 -24.74
C TYR A 623 8.82 -14.74 -25.74
N ARG A 624 8.68 -13.50 -25.25
CA ARG A 624 8.36 -12.31 -26.04
C ARG A 624 9.62 -11.42 -26.17
N PRO A 625 9.94 -10.88 -27.35
CA PRO A 625 11.02 -9.89 -27.50
C PRO A 625 10.80 -8.63 -26.65
N VAL A 626 11.89 -8.02 -26.19
CA VAL A 626 11.86 -6.66 -25.62
C VAL A 626 11.61 -5.65 -26.74
N ILE A 627 10.81 -4.61 -26.48
CA ILE A 627 10.65 -3.46 -27.39
C ILE A 627 11.76 -2.46 -27.10
N ASP A 628 12.78 -2.42 -27.98
CA ASP A 628 13.83 -1.40 -27.90
C ASP A 628 13.39 -0.07 -28.52
N GLU A 629 12.48 -0.09 -29.50
CA GLU A 629 12.05 1.11 -30.21
C GLU A 629 11.31 2.08 -29.29
N THR A 630 11.73 3.34 -29.29
CA THR A 630 11.07 4.43 -28.54
C THR A 630 9.88 4.99 -29.31
N LEU A 631 8.94 5.66 -28.63
CA LEU A 631 7.76 6.26 -29.29
C LEU A 631 8.08 7.26 -30.42
N ASP A 632 9.14 8.05 -30.26
CA ASP A 632 9.61 9.01 -31.26
C ASP A 632 11.13 9.14 -31.14
N LYS A 633 11.83 8.62 -32.16
CA LYS A 633 13.29 8.67 -32.26
C LYS A 633 13.86 10.08 -32.31
N SER A 634 13.06 11.06 -32.76
CA SER A 634 13.48 12.48 -32.78
C SER A 634 13.45 13.13 -31.40
N GLU A 635 12.64 12.61 -30.46
CA GLU A 635 12.62 13.05 -29.06
C GLU A 635 13.74 12.38 -28.25
N THR A 636 13.88 11.06 -28.39
CA THR A 636 14.99 10.28 -27.83
C THR A 636 15.17 8.99 -28.62
N ASP A 637 16.42 8.63 -28.95
CA ASP A 637 16.71 7.32 -29.54
C ASP A 637 16.76 6.25 -28.44
N TRP A 638 16.68 4.99 -28.84
CA TRP A 638 16.80 3.87 -27.90
C TRP A 638 18.21 3.79 -27.30
N VAL A 639 18.29 3.25 -26.08
CA VAL A 639 19.56 3.03 -25.37
C VAL A 639 19.98 1.58 -25.56
N PRO A 640 21.09 1.29 -26.26
CA PRO A 640 21.56 -0.08 -26.45
C PRO A 640 22.05 -0.70 -25.14
N PRO A 641 21.96 -2.05 -25.00
CA PRO A 641 22.57 -2.77 -23.89
C PRO A 641 24.04 -2.41 -23.72
N LYS A 642 24.45 -2.28 -22.46
CA LYS A 642 25.84 -2.04 -22.05
C LYS A 642 26.14 -2.90 -20.82
N ILE A 643 27.40 -2.97 -20.44
CA ILE A 643 27.74 -3.50 -19.11
C ILE A 643 27.14 -2.53 -18.06
N MET A 644 26.47 -3.07 -17.04
CA MET A 644 25.83 -2.26 -15.98
C MET A 644 26.82 -1.40 -15.18
N SER A 645 28.07 -1.88 -15.08
CA SER A 645 29.22 -1.24 -14.44
C SER A 645 30.51 -1.91 -14.96
N ASP A 646 31.63 -1.18 -15.02
CA ASP A 646 32.97 -1.81 -15.09
C ASP A 646 33.35 -2.56 -13.79
N GLU A 647 32.41 -2.59 -12.83
CA GLU A 647 32.55 -3.16 -11.50
C GLU A 647 32.11 -4.63 -11.50
N PRO A 648 32.88 -5.55 -10.89
CA PRO A 648 32.52 -6.97 -10.83
C PRO A 648 31.23 -7.17 -10.02
N GLU A 649 30.24 -7.84 -10.62
CA GLU A 649 29.00 -8.15 -9.90
C GLU A 649 29.29 -8.92 -8.60
N PRO A 650 28.62 -8.59 -7.48
CA PRO A 650 28.82 -9.28 -6.22
C PRO A 650 28.43 -10.77 -6.36
N LYS A 651 29.39 -11.68 -6.18
CA LYS A 651 29.18 -13.13 -6.24
C LYS A 651 29.14 -13.71 -4.83
N ARG A 652 28.30 -14.73 -4.61
CA ARG A 652 28.34 -15.53 -3.40
C ARG A 652 29.75 -16.16 -3.24
N PRO A 653 30.35 -16.17 -2.04
CA PRO A 653 31.59 -16.91 -1.80
C PRO A 653 31.39 -18.40 -2.13
N ARG A 654 32.39 -19.02 -2.76
CA ARG A 654 32.40 -20.47 -2.98
C ARG A 654 32.34 -21.16 -1.61
N PRO A 655 31.54 -22.22 -1.41
CA PRO A 655 31.65 -23.02 -0.21
C PRO A 655 33.11 -23.47 -0.06
N SER A 656 33.70 -23.28 1.12
CA SER A 656 34.91 -24.03 1.47
C SER A 656 34.59 -25.51 1.33
N GLU A 657 35.54 -26.33 0.85
CA GLU A 657 35.39 -27.79 0.76
C GLU A 657 35.17 -28.48 2.13
N GLU A 658 35.12 -27.68 3.21
CA GLU A 658 34.77 -28.05 4.57
C GLU A 658 33.40 -27.44 4.96
N GLU A 659 32.31 -27.89 4.34
CA GLU A 659 31.01 -27.90 5.04
C GLU A 659 30.95 -29.20 5.85
N PRO A 660 30.56 -29.18 7.14
CA PRO A 660 30.34 -30.41 7.88
C PRO A 660 29.20 -31.15 7.18
N LYS A 661 29.48 -32.38 6.72
CA LYS A 661 28.47 -33.30 6.22
C LYS A 661 27.32 -33.33 7.23
N ALA A 662 26.09 -33.13 6.74
CA ALA A 662 24.89 -33.45 7.49
C ALA A 662 25.06 -34.86 8.09
N PRO A 663 24.70 -35.08 9.38
CA PRO A 663 24.82 -36.41 9.95
C PRO A 663 23.95 -37.38 9.15
N GLU A 664 24.58 -38.43 8.64
CA GLU A 664 23.88 -39.56 8.02
C GLU A 664 22.91 -40.16 9.05
N ASP A 665 21.69 -40.42 8.60
CA ASP A 665 20.65 -41.13 9.34
C ASP A 665 21.23 -42.41 9.96
N THR A 666 21.46 -42.36 11.27
CA THR A 666 21.65 -43.56 12.08
C THR A 666 20.33 -43.83 12.79
N GLU A 667 19.77 -45.00 12.52
CA GLU A 667 18.56 -45.53 13.14
C GLU A 667 18.59 -45.34 14.67
N ALA A 668 17.80 -44.39 15.17
CA ALA A 668 17.58 -44.23 16.59
C ALA A 668 16.54 -45.26 17.06
N THR A 669 17.03 -46.32 17.68
CA THR A 669 16.26 -47.23 18.54
C THR A 669 15.75 -46.46 19.77
N ALA A 670 14.48 -46.69 20.12
CA ALA A 670 13.78 -46.02 21.22
C ALA A 670 14.45 -46.25 22.59
N PRO A 671 14.54 -45.24 23.48
CA PRO A 671 14.93 -45.47 24.86
C PRO A 671 13.71 -45.76 25.74
N ALA A 672 13.87 -46.76 26.62
CA ALA A 672 12.97 -47.14 27.70
C ALA A 672 12.97 -46.08 28.83
N PRO A 673 11.93 -46.03 29.69
CA PRO A 673 11.74 -44.95 30.65
C PRO A 673 12.60 -45.15 31.90
N ALA A 674 13.08 -44.05 32.49
CA ALA A 674 13.81 -44.04 33.75
C ALA A 674 13.03 -43.30 34.85
N ASP A 675 12.66 -44.10 35.86
CA ASP A 675 12.53 -43.90 37.31
C ASP A 675 12.30 -42.51 37.94
N GLU A 676 11.29 -42.54 38.82
CA GLU A 676 10.92 -41.59 39.88
C GLU A 676 12.07 -41.26 40.85
N PRO A 677 11.99 -40.11 41.55
CA PRO A 677 12.52 -40.00 42.89
C PRO A 677 11.41 -39.91 43.95
N LYS A 678 11.60 -40.73 44.98
CA LYS A 678 10.84 -40.79 46.22
C LYS A 678 11.12 -39.59 47.14
N THR A 679 10.09 -39.35 47.94
CA THR A 679 9.96 -38.54 49.16
C THR A 679 11.10 -38.69 50.18
N ASP A 680 11.38 -37.62 50.93
CA ASP A 680 11.63 -37.68 52.38
C ASP A 680 11.14 -36.39 53.06
N GLU A 681 10.47 -36.60 54.19
CA GLU A 681 9.83 -35.63 55.09
C GLU A 681 10.84 -35.00 56.07
N GLU A 682 10.58 -33.77 56.55
CA GLU A 682 10.79 -33.38 57.96
C GLU A 682 10.13 -32.01 58.28
N GLU A 683 8.88 -32.09 58.76
CA GLU A 683 8.31 -31.47 59.97
C GLU A 683 8.95 -30.18 60.61
N GLN A 684 8.19 -29.08 60.74
CA GLN A 684 7.53 -28.65 62.01
C GLN A 684 7.01 -27.17 62.07
N LYS A 685 5.82 -27.04 62.72
CA LYS A 685 5.17 -25.92 63.46
C LYS A 685 4.28 -24.93 62.67
N LEU A 686 2.93 -24.97 62.81
CA LEU A 686 2.03 -24.44 63.89
C LEU A 686 2.03 -22.89 63.90
N GLU A 687 0.96 -22.09 63.82
CA GLU A 687 -0.51 -22.09 64.07
C GLU A 687 -1.14 -21.07 63.07
N GLY A 688 -2.36 -21.17 62.54
CA GLY A 688 -3.65 -21.07 63.23
C GLY A 688 -4.21 -19.62 63.21
N LYS A 689 -5.17 -19.31 62.31
CA LYS A 689 -6.40 -18.54 62.60
C LYS A 689 -7.30 -18.36 61.36
N THR A 690 -8.59 -18.51 61.62
CA THR A 690 -9.77 -18.60 60.77
C THR A 690 -10.52 -17.26 60.64
N ASP A 691 -11.66 -17.33 59.93
CA ASP A 691 -12.84 -16.42 59.92
C ASP A 691 -12.86 -15.42 58.75
N ASP A 692 -13.91 -15.16 57.95
CA ASP A 692 -15.30 -15.65 57.76
C ASP A 692 -15.80 -15.08 56.39
N GLU A 693 -16.61 -15.82 55.59
CA GLU A 693 -18.04 -15.61 55.20
C GLU A 693 -18.48 -14.15 54.83
N GLU A 694 -19.33 -13.81 53.86
CA GLU A 694 -20.63 -14.31 53.32
C GLU A 694 -20.77 -13.83 51.83
N GLN A 695 -21.27 -14.56 50.82
CA GLN A 695 -22.64 -14.99 50.44
C GLN A 695 -23.71 -13.90 50.13
N GLN A 696 -23.99 -13.73 48.81
CA GLN A 696 -25.30 -13.68 48.09
C GLN A 696 -26.33 -12.54 48.41
N PRO A 697 -27.41 -12.27 47.60
CA PRO A 697 -28.11 -13.15 46.64
C PRO A 697 -28.65 -12.55 45.31
N GLU A 698 -29.28 -13.46 44.55
CA GLU A 698 -30.15 -13.34 43.36
C GLU A 698 -31.58 -12.82 43.68
N GLU A 699 -32.33 -12.42 42.64
CA GLU A 699 -33.77 -12.68 42.34
C GLU A 699 -34.19 -11.82 41.11
N GLU A 700 -34.67 -12.37 39.97
CA GLU A 700 -36.07 -12.79 39.62
C GLU A 700 -37.10 -11.62 39.56
N ALA A 701 -38.10 -11.49 38.67
CA ALA A 701 -38.64 -12.28 37.56
C ALA A 701 -39.65 -11.45 36.71
N ASP A 702 -40.02 -12.02 35.55
CA ASP A 702 -41.37 -12.13 34.93
C ASP A 702 -42.16 -11.01 34.22
N GLY A 703 -42.55 -11.38 32.97
CA GLY A 703 -43.93 -11.35 32.42
C GLY A 703 -44.49 -10.02 31.92
N ALA A 704 -45.38 -9.92 30.93
CA ALA A 704 -45.96 -10.76 29.89
C ALA A 704 -46.95 -9.85 29.11
N ASP A 705 -47.29 -10.25 27.88
CA ASP A 705 -48.48 -9.87 27.08
C ASP A 705 -48.68 -8.42 26.62
N ASP A 706 -49.42 -8.11 25.56
CA ASP A 706 -49.83 -8.72 24.29
C ASP A 706 -50.72 -7.63 23.63
N GLN A 707 -50.99 -7.76 22.33
CA GLN A 707 -52.17 -7.20 21.62
C GLN A 707 -52.12 -5.88 20.81
N LEU A 708 -52.19 -6.11 19.48
CA LEU A 708 -53.26 -5.77 18.53
C LEU A 708 -53.40 -4.35 17.92
N PHE A 709 -53.20 -4.35 16.59
CA PHE A 709 -53.98 -3.74 15.48
C PHE A 709 -54.27 -2.23 15.41
N GLY A 710 -54.02 -1.67 14.22
CA GLY A 710 -54.80 -0.55 13.69
C GLY A 710 -54.20 0.17 12.48
N GLU A 711 -54.52 -0.29 11.27
CA GLU A 711 -54.41 0.52 10.04
C GLU A 711 -55.36 1.74 10.08
N LYS A 712 -54.93 2.89 9.55
CA LYS A 712 -55.63 3.71 8.53
C LYS A 712 -54.97 5.07 8.26
N ASP A 713 -54.37 5.16 7.07
CA ASP A 713 -54.68 6.07 5.96
C ASP A 713 -55.15 7.54 6.17
N LYS A 714 -54.57 8.41 5.32
CA LYS A 714 -54.96 9.75 4.84
C LYS A 714 -54.51 11.03 5.57
N GLY A 715 -53.94 11.95 4.78
CA GLY A 715 -54.32 13.37 4.84
C GLY A 715 -53.20 14.40 4.75
N SER A 716 -53.04 14.99 3.57
CA SER A 716 -52.38 16.27 3.29
C SER A 716 -52.97 17.45 4.08
N GLY A 717 -52.14 18.40 4.50
CA GLY A 717 -52.61 19.72 4.95
C GLY A 717 -51.52 20.59 5.56
N ASP A 718 -51.11 21.62 4.81
CA ASP A 718 -50.28 22.72 5.27
C ASP A 718 -50.95 23.56 6.37
N GLY A 719 -50.11 24.07 7.28
CA GLY A 719 -50.31 25.33 7.97
C GLY A 719 -50.82 25.25 9.42
N ASN A 720 -49.91 25.37 10.39
CA ASN A 720 -50.09 26.38 11.43
C ASN A 720 -48.77 26.77 12.13
N SER A 721 -48.66 28.06 12.42
CA SER A 721 -47.60 28.73 13.17
C SER A 721 -47.31 28.08 14.52
N ALA A 722 -46.12 27.51 14.68
CA ALA A 722 -45.59 27.10 15.98
C ALA A 722 -44.85 28.28 16.61
N GLU A 723 -45.19 28.58 17.86
CA GLU A 723 -44.41 29.47 18.73
C GLU A 723 -42.93 29.07 18.70
N PRO A 724 -41.98 30.02 18.81
CA PRO A 724 -40.56 29.68 18.81
C PRO A 724 -40.30 28.68 19.95
N GLU A 725 -39.82 27.49 19.60
CA GLU A 725 -39.42 26.47 20.57
C GLU A 725 -38.54 27.13 21.64
N PRO A 726 -38.75 26.88 22.94
CA PRO A 726 -37.90 27.44 23.98
C PRO A 726 -36.43 27.08 23.71
N PRO A 727 -35.44 27.84 24.20
CA PRO A 727 -34.04 27.42 24.07
C PRO A 727 -33.82 26.06 24.76
N LEU A 728 -32.89 25.26 24.25
CA LEU A 728 -32.49 24.03 24.93
C LEU A 728 -31.85 24.36 26.28
N PRO A 729 -32.02 23.49 27.30
CA PRO A 729 -31.24 23.57 28.52
C PRO A 729 -29.73 23.57 28.23
N ARG A 730 -28.95 24.20 29.10
CA ARG A 730 -27.51 24.42 28.91
C ARG A 730 -26.77 23.09 28.73
N GLY A 731 -25.86 23.05 27.75
CA GLY A 731 -25.02 21.87 27.49
C GLY A 731 -25.62 20.83 26.54
N TRP A 732 -26.76 21.12 25.91
CA TRP A 732 -27.38 20.26 24.90
C TRP A 732 -27.33 20.87 23.50
N GLU A 733 -27.08 20.04 22.48
CA GLU A 733 -27.13 20.43 21.06
C GLU A 733 -28.16 19.57 20.31
N LYS A 734 -29.02 20.21 19.51
CA LYS A 734 -29.98 19.51 18.62
C LYS A 734 -29.26 19.08 17.34
N ARG A 735 -29.33 17.79 17.00
CA ARG A 735 -28.75 17.22 15.76
C ARG A 735 -29.76 16.36 15.01
N MET A 736 -29.45 16.08 13.75
CA MET A 736 -30.29 15.24 12.89
C MET A 736 -29.57 13.94 12.54
N SER A 737 -30.23 12.81 12.76
CA SER A 737 -29.70 11.49 12.40
C SER A 737 -29.70 11.33 10.88
N ARG A 738 -28.51 11.14 10.29
CA ARG A 738 -28.38 10.90 8.84
C ARG A 738 -29.04 9.61 8.36
N LYS A 739 -29.28 8.64 9.25
CA LYS A 739 -29.85 7.32 8.92
C LYS A 739 -31.37 7.28 9.03
N SER A 740 -31.95 8.01 9.99
CA SER A 740 -33.40 7.99 10.26
C SER A 740 -34.10 9.31 9.96
N ASN A 741 -33.36 10.36 9.58
CA ASN A 741 -33.84 11.73 9.40
C ASN A 741 -34.64 12.26 10.61
N ARG A 742 -34.36 11.72 11.80
CA ARG A 742 -35.01 12.07 13.08
C ARG A 742 -34.08 12.94 13.91
N GLU A 743 -34.65 13.94 14.57
CA GLU A 743 -33.94 14.81 15.51
C GLU A 743 -33.55 14.04 16.78
N TYR A 744 -32.34 14.29 17.27
CA TYR A 744 -31.85 13.82 18.56
C TYR A 744 -31.05 14.93 19.25
N TYR A 745 -30.87 14.81 20.56
CA TYR A 745 -30.19 15.79 21.41
C TYR A 745 -28.91 15.18 21.94
N LEU A 746 -27.79 15.89 21.76
CA LEU A 746 -26.46 15.47 22.20
C LEU A 746 -26.08 16.23 23.47
N ASN A 747 -25.71 15.50 24.52
CA ASN A 747 -25.08 16.08 25.69
C ASN A 747 -23.64 16.45 25.32
N LEU A 748 -23.32 17.73 25.33
CA LEU A 748 -22.00 18.24 24.93
C LEU A 748 -20.88 17.89 25.92
N TYR A 749 -21.22 17.51 27.15
CA TYR A 749 -20.26 17.15 28.20
C TYR A 749 -19.92 15.65 28.21
N THR A 750 -20.91 14.78 27.96
CA THR A 750 -20.73 13.32 27.99
C THR A 750 -20.71 12.67 26.61
N ASN A 751 -21.05 13.41 25.55
CA ASN A 751 -21.20 12.94 24.18
C ASN A 751 -22.27 11.84 24.00
N MET A 752 -23.17 11.70 24.97
CA MET A 752 -24.33 10.78 24.91
C MET A 752 -25.50 11.44 24.18
N SER A 753 -26.21 10.68 23.34
CA SER A 753 -27.37 11.15 22.60
C SER A 753 -28.69 10.60 23.18
N GLN A 754 -29.76 11.36 23.03
CA GLN A 754 -31.12 10.95 23.36
C GLN A 754 -32.13 11.46 22.33
N TRP A 755 -33.22 10.71 22.13
CA TRP A 755 -34.27 11.06 21.17
C TRP A 755 -35.30 12.05 21.73
N GLU A 756 -35.41 12.11 23.06
CA GLU A 756 -36.34 12.98 23.76
C GLU A 756 -35.68 14.32 24.09
N ARG A 757 -36.46 15.40 24.02
CA ARG A 757 -35.97 16.73 24.31
C ARG A 757 -35.63 16.85 25.80
N PRO A 758 -34.40 17.22 26.17
CA PRO A 758 -34.00 17.32 27.56
C PRO A 758 -34.80 18.40 28.29
N GLY A 759 -35.31 18.05 29.47
CA GLY A 759 -36.05 18.96 30.35
C GLY A 759 -35.20 19.68 31.40
N GLN A 760 -33.91 19.35 31.50
CA GLN A 760 -32.95 19.91 32.46
C GLN A 760 -31.58 20.10 31.80
N ASP A 761 -30.73 20.95 32.38
CA ASP A 761 -29.35 21.17 31.92
C ASP A 761 -28.59 19.84 31.86
N ALA A 762 -27.65 19.73 30.92
CA ALA A 762 -26.87 18.52 30.71
C ALA A 762 -26.12 18.17 32.00
N ALA A 763 -26.35 16.97 32.52
CA ALA A 763 -25.64 16.47 33.69
C ALA A 763 -24.14 16.50 33.41
N VAL A 764 -23.44 17.33 34.17
CA VAL A 764 -21.99 17.44 34.18
C VAL A 764 -21.51 16.41 35.20
N ASP A 765 -20.66 15.48 34.79
CA ASP A 765 -19.89 14.71 35.75
C ASP A 765 -19.05 15.71 36.58
N GLU A 766 -19.33 15.83 37.88
CA GLU A 766 -18.62 16.79 38.76
C GLU A 766 -17.10 16.55 38.79
N SER A 767 -16.63 15.38 38.34
CA SER A 767 -15.21 15.09 38.14
C SER A 767 -14.56 15.94 37.02
N MET A 768 -15.35 16.45 36.06
CA MET A 768 -14.93 17.29 34.93
C MET A 768 -14.81 18.78 35.28
N LEU A 769 -15.29 19.24 36.44
CA LEU A 769 -15.24 20.66 36.87
C LEU A 769 -13.83 21.12 37.33
N ASN A 770 -12.87 20.21 37.40
CA ASN A 770 -11.55 20.49 37.98
C ASN A 770 -10.47 20.89 36.97
N GLU A 771 -10.77 20.83 35.67
CA GLU A 771 -9.84 21.20 34.59
C GLU A 771 -10.40 22.26 33.67
N VAL A 772 -9.50 23.12 33.19
CA VAL A 772 -9.83 24.23 32.30
C VAL A 772 -8.81 24.32 31.19
N GLN A 773 -9.25 24.61 29.98
CA GLN A 773 -8.36 25.00 28.89
C GLN A 773 -8.54 26.49 28.60
N CYS A 774 -7.45 27.25 28.66
CA CYS A 774 -7.45 28.66 28.30
C CYS A 774 -6.34 28.99 27.31
N ALA A 775 -6.62 29.95 26.43
CA ALA A 775 -5.60 30.70 25.73
C ALA A 775 -5.33 32.03 26.45
N HIS A 776 -4.10 32.52 26.39
CA HIS A 776 -3.77 33.84 26.91
C HIS A 776 -2.99 34.71 25.93
N LEU A 777 -3.12 36.02 26.11
CA LEU A 777 -2.25 37.02 25.50
C LEU A 777 -1.55 37.77 26.63
N LEU A 778 -0.30 37.36 26.91
CA LEU A 778 0.57 37.97 27.91
C LEU A 778 1.40 39.11 27.31
N VAL A 779 1.38 40.28 27.96
CA VAL A 779 2.31 41.40 27.71
C VAL A 779 3.10 41.66 28.99
N LYS A 780 4.43 41.55 28.90
CA LYS A 780 5.32 41.76 30.04
C LYS A 780 5.74 43.23 30.14
N HIS A 781 6.14 43.64 31.34
CA HIS A 781 6.69 44.97 31.62
C HIS A 781 7.98 44.85 32.44
N ALA A 782 8.69 45.96 32.65
CA ALA A 782 9.97 45.98 33.38
C ALA A 782 9.89 45.40 34.80
N GLY A 783 8.71 45.42 35.42
CA GLY A 783 8.43 44.86 36.75
C GLY A 783 7.93 43.41 36.75
N SER A 784 7.83 42.74 35.61
CA SER A 784 7.47 41.33 35.55
C SER A 784 8.61 40.45 36.08
N ARG A 785 8.30 39.34 36.75
CA ARG A 785 9.25 38.37 37.35
C ARG A 785 10.38 37.94 36.41
N ARG A 786 10.12 37.91 35.10
CA ARG A 786 11.11 37.73 34.04
C ARG A 786 10.82 38.73 32.91
N PRO A 787 11.43 39.93 32.90
CA PRO A 787 11.18 40.97 31.90
C PRO A 787 11.93 40.67 30.60
N ALA A 788 11.71 39.47 30.04
CA ALA A 788 12.24 39.01 28.77
C ALA A 788 11.19 38.08 28.13
N SER A 789 11.16 38.04 26.80
CA SER A 789 10.28 37.16 26.02
C SER A 789 11.08 36.33 25.02
N TRP A 790 10.40 35.44 24.32
CA TRP A 790 10.99 34.69 23.22
C TRP A 790 11.35 35.57 22.00
N ARG A 791 10.90 36.84 21.97
CA ARG A 791 11.21 37.82 20.91
C ARG A 791 12.17 38.92 21.35
N THR A 792 12.31 39.16 22.65
CA THR A 792 13.10 40.29 23.16
C THR A 792 13.82 39.89 24.44
N SER A 793 15.15 40.05 24.44
CA SER A 793 16.02 39.66 25.55
C SER A 793 15.87 40.52 26.81
N ASN A 794 15.38 41.76 26.69
CA ASN A 794 15.09 42.63 27.82
C ASN A 794 13.91 43.57 27.53
N ILE A 795 12.92 43.61 28.41
CA ILE A 795 11.69 44.39 28.28
C ILE A 795 11.73 45.57 29.25
N THR A 796 11.79 46.78 28.69
CA THR A 796 11.93 48.04 29.44
C THR A 796 10.63 48.85 29.56
N ARG A 797 9.55 48.42 28.92
CA ARG A 797 8.26 49.13 28.92
C ARG A 797 7.65 49.21 30.33
N SER A 798 6.93 50.30 30.62
CA SER A 798 6.22 50.48 31.90
C SER A 798 5.01 49.55 32.02
N LYS A 799 4.48 49.39 33.24
CA LYS A 799 3.26 48.60 33.47
C LYS A 799 2.04 49.27 32.85
N GLU A 800 2.00 50.59 32.85
CA GLU A 800 0.98 51.42 32.22
C GLU A 800 0.98 51.23 30.70
N ASP A 801 2.15 51.17 30.06
CA ASP A 801 2.24 50.92 28.62
C ASP A 801 1.82 49.50 28.26
N ALA A 802 2.20 48.50 29.06
CA ALA A 802 1.71 47.13 28.89
C ALA A 802 0.17 47.05 29.00
N ARG A 803 -0.43 47.82 29.91
CA ARG A 803 -1.89 47.90 30.05
C ARG A 803 -2.54 48.54 28.84
N ARG A 804 -2.03 49.67 28.34
CA ARG A 804 -2.55 50.33 27.12
C ARG A 804 -2.53 49.41 25.90
N ILE A 805 -1.47 48.60 25.74
CA ILE A 805 -1.36 47.62 24.66
C ILE A 805 -2.48 46.59 24.75
N LEU A 806 -2.70 46.02 25.94
CA LEU A 806 -3.77 45.04 26.14
C LEU A 806 -5.17 45.63 26.04
N GLU A 807 -5.39 46.87 26.48
CA GLU A 807 -6.68 47.58 26.29
C GLU A 807 -6.99 47.75 24.80
N GLY A 808 -5.98 48.05 23.98
CA GLY A 808 -6.10 48.11 22.52
C GLY A 808 -6.54 46.78 21.91
N TYR A 809 -5.91 45.68 22.30
CA TYR A 809 -6.30 44.34 21.83
C TYR A 809 -7.66 43.91 22.37
N GLN A 810 -7.97 44.21 23.63
CA GLN A 810 -9.26 43.89 24.23
C GLN A 810 -10.41 44.56 23.47
N LYS A 811 -10.23 45.83 23.06
CA LYS A 811 -11.21 46.53 22.24
C LYS A 811 -11.41 45.84 20.88
N GLN A 812 -10.32 45.53 20.17
CA GLN A 812 -10.39 44.82 18.89
C GLN A 812 -11.09 43.46 19.01
N LEU A 813 -10.80 42.72 20.09
CA LEU A 813 -11.40 41.41 20.33
C LEU A 813 -12.89 41.49 20.67
N THR A 814 -13.31 42.54 21.39
CA THR A 814 -14.72 42.72 21.76
C THR A 814 -15.59 43.14 20.57
N GLU A 815 -14.99 43.81 19.58
CA GLU A 815 -15.66 44.28 18.36
C GLU A 815 -15.59 43.28 17.19
N ALA A 816 -14.95 42.11 17.37
CA ALA A 816 -14.68 41.17 16.29
C ALA A 816 -15.80 40.14 16.05
N ASP A 817 -16.15 39.91 14.78
CA ASP A 817 -17.14 38.90 14.35
C ASP A 817 -16.73 37.46 14.72
N ASN A 818 -15.43 37.18 14.77
CA ASN A 818 -14.87 35.88 15.18
C ASN A 818 -13.71 36.07 16.18
N MET A 819 -14.09 36.38 17.42
CA MET A 819 -13.16 36.66 18.52
C MET A 819 -12.14 35.55 18.79
N PRO A 820 -12.48 34.24 18.81
CA PRO A 820 -11.49 33.18 19.03
C PRO A 820 -10.39 33.12 17.96
N LEU A 821 -10.74 33.31 16.69
CA LEU A 821 -9.77 33.32 15.60
C LEU A 821 -8.83 34.53 15.70
N LEU A 822 -9.40 35.72 15.94
CA LEU A 822 -8.61 36.94 16.11
C LEU A 822 -7.73 36.87 17.36
N PHE A 823 -8.22 36.30 18.46
CA PHE A 823 -7.43 36.07 19.67
C PHE A 823 -6.20 35.22 19.38
N LYS A 824 -6.38 34.11 18.65
CA LYS A 824 -5.28 33.22 18.25
C LYS A 824 -4.22 33.96 17.43
N GLN A 825 -4.64 34.82 16.49
CA GLN A 825 -3.74 35.63 15.67
C GLN A 825 -2.96 36.63 16.52
N LEU A 826 -3.65 37.45 17.33
CA LEU A 826 -3.02 38.43 18.20
C LEU A 826 -2.08 37.80 19.23
N ALA A 827 -2.45 36.65 19.80
CA ALA A 827 -1.61 35.93 20.75
C ALA A 827 -0.35 35.35 20.06
N THR A 828 -0.47 34.86 18.83
CA THR A 828 0.68 34.37 18.04
C THR A 828 1.67 35.49 17.75
N GLU A 829 1.17 36.64 17.31
CA GLU A 829 2.01 37.74 16.85
C GLU A 829 2.58 38.57 18.01
N PHE A 830 1.78 38.80 19.07
CA PHE A 830 2.08 39.81 20.09
C PHE A 830 2.25 39.28 21.51
N SER A 831 1.97 38.01 21.82
CA SER A 831 2.17 37.53 23.21
C SER A 831 3.63 37.26 23.55
N ASP A 832 4.09 37.79 24.68
CA ASP A 832 5.44 37.62 25.22
C ASP A 832 5.68 36.25 25.89
N CYS A 833 4.66 35.38 25.94
CA CYS A 833 4.78 34.00 26.37
C CYS A 833 5.17 33.08 25.21
N SER A 834 5.89 32.00 25.47
CA SER A 834 6.21 30.98 24.47
C SER A 834 4.97 30.25 23.92
N SER A 835 3.84 30.29 24.63
CA SER A 835 2.53 29.80 24.16
C SER A 835 2.04 30.52 22.90
N ALA A 836 2.63 31.66 22.52
CA ALA A 836 2.40 32.32 21.23
C ALA A 836 2.53 31.35 20.03
N LYS A 837 3.47 30.38 20.08
CA LYS A 837 3.61 29.34 19.03
C LYS A 837 2.37 28.47 18.84
N ARG A 838 1.48 28.44 19.83
CA ARG A 838 0.18 27.73 19.82
C ARG A 838 -1.00 28.71 19.87
N GLY A 839 -0.79 29.97 19.47
CA GLY A 839 -1.82 31.01 19.53
C GLY A 839 -2.31 31.34 20.93
N GLY A 840 -1.42 31.24 21.91
CA GLY A 840 -1.71 31.54 23.32
C GLY A 840 -2.24 30.37 24.12
N ASP A 841 -2.55 29.23 23.51
CA ASP A 841 -3.11 28.05 24.19
C ASP A 841 -2.13 27.49 25.25
N LEU A 842 -2.63 27.38 26.48
CA LEU A 842 -1.90 26.86 27.63
C LEU A 842 -2.08 25.36 27.83
N GLY A 843 -3.03 24.72 27.12
CA GLY A 843 -3.48 23.37 27.40
C GLY A 843 -4.41 23.30 28.61
N MET A 844 -4.78 22.08 29.00
CA MET A 844 -5.58 21.82 30.19
C MET A 844 -4.77 22.03 31.47
N PHE A 845 -5.37 22.69 32.46
CA PHE A 845 -4.78 22.83 33.79
C PHE A 845 -5.82 22.81 34.92
N ARG A 846 -5.37 22.41 36.11
CA ARG A 846 -6.14 22.34 37.36
C ARG A 846 -5.85 23.55 38.26
N ARG A 847 -6.69 23.76 39.27
CA ARG A 847 -6.36 24.69 40.36
C ARG A 847 -5.04 24.27 41.05
N GLY A 848 -4.21 25.23 41.40
CA GLY A 848 -2.86 25.07 41.93
C GLY A 848 -1.74 25.12 40.88
N GLN A 849 -2.04 25.08 39.57
CA GLN A 849 -1.03 24.99 38.51
C GLN A 849 -0.65 26.33 37.86
N MET A 850 -1.44 27.39 38.10
CA MET A 850 -1.20 28.74 37.56
C MET A 850 -1.09 29.76 38.69
N GLN A 851 -0.60 30.97 38.38
CA GLN A 851 -0.57 32.04 39.39
C GLN A 851 -2.00 32.38 39.83
N LYS A 852 -2.20 32.57 41.14
CA LYS A 852 -3.52 32.69 41.76
C LYS A 852 -4.46 33.68 41.06
N PRO A 853 -4.04 34.91 40.69
CA PRO A 853 -4.91 35.84 39.96
C PRO A 853 -5.33 35.35 38.57
N PHE A 854 -4.43 34.64 37.86
CA PHE A 854 -4.74 34.05 36.55
C PHE A 854 -5.72 32.89 36.67
N GLU A 855 -5.46 31.99 37.62
CA GLU A 855 -6.31 30.84 37.89
C GLU A 855 -7.73 31.26 38.28
N ASP A 856 -7.87 32.20 39.23
CA ASP A 856 -9.19 32.61 39.70
C ASP A 856 -10.04 33.17 38.57
N VAL A 857 -9.42 33.91 37.64
CA VAL A 857 -10.08 34.38 36.42
C VAL A 857 -10.39 33.22 35.47
N ALA A 858 -9.42 32.36 35.15
CA ALA A 858 -9.62 31.25 34.22
C ALA A 858 -10.77 30.31 34.60
N PHE A 859 -10.92 30.03 35.90
CA PHE A 859 -12.00 29.18 36.43
C PHE A 859 -13.34 29.93 36.60
N SER A 860 -13.34 31.27 36.59
CA SER A 860 -14.56 32.08 36.64
C SER A 860 -15.22 32.29 35.27
N LEU A 861 -14.47 32.09 34.18
CA LEU A 861 -14.94 32.31 32.81
C LEU A 861 -15.77 31.14 32.28
N SER A 862 -16.84 31.45 31.56
CA SER A 862 -17.54 30.47 30.72
C SER A 862 -16.76 30.20 29.42
N VAL A 863 -16.95 29.03 28.81
CA VAL A 863 -16.34 28.69 27.51
C VAL A 863 -16.67 29.75 26.46
N GLY A 864 -15.65 30.23 25.74
CA GLY A 864 -15.73 31.31 24.78
C GLY A 864 -15.67 32.72 25.37
N GLN A 865 -15.61 32.87 26.70
CA GLN A 865 -15.59 34.18 27.36
C GLN A 865 -14.16 34.75 27.47
N LEU A 866 -14.03 36.04 27.17
CA LEU A 866 -12.81 36.83 27.34
C LEU A 866 -12.79 37.52 28.71
N SER A 867 -11.64 37.51 29.38
CA SER A 867 -11.44 38.18 30.67
C SER A 867 -11.25 39.70 30.55
N LYS A 868 -11.35 40.38 31.69
CA LYS A 868 -10.66 41.67 31.89
C LYS A 868 -9.15 41.44 31.98
N ILE A 869 -8.36 42.51 31.89
CA ILE A 869 -6.91 42.42 32.03
C ILE A 869 -6.57 41.91 33.44
N VAL A 870 -5.85 40.78 33.48
CA VAL A 870 -5.42 40.12 34.72
C VAL A 870 -3.97 40.46 34.98
N ASP A 871 -3.68 40.84 36.22
CA ASP A 871 -2.35 41.26 36.66
C ASP A 871 -1.70 40.14 37.47
N THR A 872 -0.54 39.66 37.02
CA THR A 872 0.22 38.58 37.68
C THR A 872 1.69 38.97 37.78
N GLU A 873 2.48 38.20 38.54
CA GLU A 873 3.94 38.40 38.57
C GLU A 873 4.57 38.19 37.19
N SER A 874 3.95 37.42 36.29
CA SER A 874 4.45 37.19 34.94
C SER A 874 4.23 38.38 34.00
N GLY A 875 3.34 39.31 34.34
CA GLY A 875 2.91 40.42 33.49
C GLY A 875 1.39 40.55 33.45
N LEU A 876 0.88 41.30 32.46
CA LEU A 876 -0.56 41.49 32.27
C LEU A 876 -1.09 40.51 31.22
N HIS A 877 -2.29 39.98 31.44
CA HIS A 877 -2.89 38.95 30.59
C HIS A 877 -4.30 39.34 30.14
N LEU A 878 -4.65 38.98 28.91
CA LEU A 878 -6.03 38.67 28.52
C LEU A 878 -6.18 37.15 28.46
N VAL A 879 -7.28 36.62 28.97
CA VAL A 879 -7.54 35.18 29.06
C VAL A 879 -8.84 34.86 28.32
N LEU A 880 -8.77 33.91 27.40
CA LEU A 880 -9.92 33.37 26.68
C LEU A 880 -10.12 31.91 27.09
N ARG A 881 -11.33 31.58 27.54
CA ARG A 881 -11.68 30.20 27.91
C ARG A 881 -12.01 29.37 26.65
N LEU A 882 -11.31 28.25 26.46
CA LEU A 882 -11.47 27.37 25.30
C LEU A 882 -12.36 26.14 25.59
N MET A 883 -12.17 25.49 26.75
CA MET A 883 -12.97 24.36 27.25
C MET A 883 -13.09 24.42 28.76
#